data_AF-A0A1X7VF31-F1
#
_entry.id   AF-A0A1X7VF31-F1
#
_cell.length_a   1.000
_cell.length_b   1.000
_cell.length_c   1.000
_cell.angle_alpha   90.00
_cell.angle_beta   90.00
_cell.angle_gamma   90.00
#
_symmetry.space_group_name_H-M   'P 1'
#
loop_
_entity.id
_entity.type
_entity.pdbx_description
1 polymer ?
#
loop_
_entity_poly.entity_id
_entity_poly.type
_entity_poly.pdbx_seq_one_letter_code
_entity_poly.pdbx_strand_id
1 'polypeptide(L)'
;MRLLYWSCCSLLLFISLVESRRVIRAAPGEETTGNYIVVMEKETSHSTFEHIADEVRNESMDHKIAEKVEGPFAMIIAAKLTEEAAHRLKNQEGVAFVEEETFAHGSDVSWAVDRIDQVSSVIDGEPYTPCHCGKGVDIYVLDSGVNYDHCEFGGRAKYPGYDPVDNYLNTNNRGKDCHGHGTHVASLAVGKNYGVARCANVYSVRVLRCDNGAPWSVVIDGLNYAARKITEKNPRRPSIISLSLGGGYQQSVDQLVTSIISQGITVVVAAGNDRSNACSSTPASNSAAITVAGTRNGDDVYYNTNAGPCIDIFAPGSSIEGASYSCNTCQCLKTFSGTSMATPMVSGAAALLLQENPSLSPASIVQKLKQDCLKNVIDFSYLPSQYRSNTNNCLLHVKSCNNTCDGSSTVTSATTSVSLSTTTLVSIIPTITTRTIVVTHTQVQPITVTETTSLTVTITETPLVLTPTSLCCETLRNFQELQKSLMSDVSAIVRNGLNDISLIVRGENLTEPEPSKCEKNPLESIIPTPISTPLACEDLMNHTLQSGLYHLYIKNESKAVYCELEKEIKGDRGFMRIANVNMSDPNTDCPDGLSLRTDGNLRTCQRDEQGKGCSSAHFNTSGFEYSKVCGRIRGYQWASPNAFYWYQRNKRLTINDLYVDGAVLTNQVNESRSHIWTFAAAIDEVGRSGAAFDCQCTNREVIIDFETPSFVGNDYFCETGSRNFFEYNTFYTADPLWDGKGCGEVSTCCDKGEWFCKDVPKTSSDIELRLCGNEERFNEDTPLDLIELYVK
;
A
#
# COMPACT_ATOMS: atom_id res chain seq x y z
N MET A 1 25.14 -47.77 32.37
CA MET A 1 24.82 -47.02 31.13
C MET A 1 23.36 -46.53 31.16
N ARG A 2 22.97 -45.78 32.20
CA ARG A 2 21.61 -45.20 32.42
C ARG A 2 21.67 -44.07 33.47
N LEU A 3 22.60 -43.13 33.37
CA LEU A 3 22.77 -42.06 34.38
C LEU A 3 23.26 -40.70 33.82
N LEU A 4 23.12 -40.46 32.51
CA LEU A 4 23.58 -39.21 31.86
C LEU A 4 22.44 -38.40 31.21
N TYR A 5 21.18 -38.75 31.43
CA TYR A 5 20.03 -38.12 30.73
C TYR A 5 19.16 -37.18 31.58
N TRP A 6 19.60 -36.80 32.80
CA TRP A 6 18.82 -35.95 33.70
C TRP A 6 19.45 -34.61 34.07
N SER A 7 20.61 -34.24 33.50
CA SER A 7 21.29 -32.99 33.86
C SER A 7 21.13 -31.84 32.85
N CYS A 8 20.45 -32.05 31.72
CA CYS A 8 20.26 -31.00 30.69
C CYS A 8 18.87 -30.33 30.73
N CYS A 9 17.83 -31.01 31.25
CA CYS A 9 16.49 -30.41 31.37
C CYS A 9 16.37 -29.40 32.51
N SER A 10 17.24 -29.45 33.52
CA SER A 10 17.19 -28.53 34.66
C SER A 10 17.89 -27.19 34.41
N LEU A 11 18.66 -27.05 33.31
CA LEU A 11 19.36 -25.80 33.00
C LEU A 11 18.60 -24.94 31.99
N LEU A 12 17.80 -25.56 31.11
CA LEU A 12 16.99 -24.84 30.11
C LEU A 12 15.71 -24.21 30.68
N LEU A 13 15.19 -24.72 31.80
CA LEU A 13 14.09 -24.10 32.56
C LEU A 13 14.55 -22.92 33.42
N PHE A 14 15.86 -22.77 33.66
CA PHE A 14 16.41 -21.61 34.38
C PHE A 14 16.79 -20.45 33.45
N ILE A 15 16.96 -20.67 32.15
CA ILE A 15 17.30 -19.59 31.20
C ILE A 15 16.02 -18.86 30.74
N SER A 16 14.87 -19.55 30.63
CA SER A 16 13.59 -18.91 30.27
C SER A 16 12.88 -18.18 31.42
N LEU A 17 13.49 -18.08 32.60
CA LEU A 17 12.97 -17.34 33.77
C LEU A 17 13.84 -16.16 34.18
N VAL A 18 15.02 -15.98 33.56
CA VAL A 18 15.97 -14.90 33.93
C VAL A 18 15.75 -13.64 33.08
N GLU A 19 15.11 -13.73 31.92
CA GLU A 19 14.78 -12.56 31.10
C GLU A 19 13.55 -11.77 31.59
N SER A 20 12.71 -12.33 32.46
CA SER A 20 11.57 -11.61 33.06
C SER A 20 11.93 -10.79 34.30
N ARG A 21 13.21 -10.66 34.64
CA ARG A 21 13.63 -9.94 35.85
C ARG A 21 14.73 -8.91 35.57
N ARG A 22 14.41 -7.81 34.86
CA ARG A 22 15.13 -6.51 34.97
C ARG A 22 14.26 -5.42 35.59
N VAL A 23 14.86 -4.50 36.35
CA VAL A 23 14.18 -3.25 36.73
C VAL A 23 14.01 -2.46 35.44
N ILE A 24 12.79 -2.07 35.11
CA ILE A 24 12.51 -1.32 33.88
C ILE A 24 12.89 0.13 34.13
N ARG A 25 13.80 0.67 33.33
CA ARG A 25 14.25 2.06 33.44
C ARG A 25 13.43 2.95 32.52
N ALA A 26 13.30 4.22 32.88
CA ALA A 26 12.73 5.22 31.99
C ALA A 26 13.54 5.33 30.69
N ALA A 27 12.88 5.69 29.58
CA ALA A 27 13.58 5.81 28.31
C ALA A 27 14.57 7.01 28.35
N PRO A 28 15.70 6.95 27.61
CA PRO A 28 16.64 8.06 27.57
C PRO A 28 15.97 9.37 27.13
N GLY A 29 15.93 10.37 28.01
CA GLY A 29 15.33 11.68 27.75
C GLY A 29 13.99 11.93 28.42
N GLU A 30 13.38 10.92 29.05
CA GLU A 30 12.15 11.10 29.82
C GLU A 30 12.39 11.73 31.20
N GLU A 31 11.49 12.62 31.62
CA GLU A 31 11.51 13.20 32.95
C GLU A 31 10.98 12.20 33.98
N THR A 32 11.83 11.78 34.92
CA THR A 32 11.46 10.84 35.97
C THR A 32 11.04 11.57 37.24
N THR A 33 10.10 10.98 37.99
CA THR A 33 9.63 11.54 39.27
C THR A 33 10.66 11.35 40.39
N GLY A 34 11.64 10.46 40.18
CA GLY A 34 12.60 10.00 41.18
C GLY A 34 12.09 8.85 42.06
N ASN A 35 10.91 8.29 41.77
CA ASN A 35 10.37 7.09 42.42
C ASN A 35 10.49 5.85 41.51
N TYR A 36 10.25 4.68 42.11
CA TYR A 36 10.01 3.42 41.42
C TYR A 36 8.63 2.88 41.79
N ILE A 37 7.95 2.26 40.83
CA ILE A 37 6.70 1.53 41.01
C ILE A 37 7.02 0.04 41.15
N VAL A 38 6.66 -0.54 42.29
CA VAL A 38 6.69 -1.98 42.54
C VAL A 38 5.33 -2.55 42.20
N VAL A 39 5.26 -3.35 41.14
CA VAL A 39 4.03 -3.95 40.62
C VAL A 39 3.92 -5.39 41.11
N MET A 40 2.78 -5.74 41.68
CA MET A 40 2.54 -7.06 42.26
C MET A 40 1.96 -8.06 41.24
N GLU A 41 2.11 -9.35 41.51
CA GLU A 41 1.46 -10.40 40.74
C GLU A 41 -0.06 -10.38 40.97
N LYS A 42 -0.83 -10.75 39.93
CA LYS A 42 -2.30 -10.65 39.88
C LYS A 42 -3.05 -11.41 40.99
N GLU A 43 -2.43 -12.42 41.59
CA GLU A 43 -3.03 -13.26 42.65
C GLU A 43 -2.38 -13.03 44.04
N THR A 44 -1.64 -11.92 44.21
CA THR A 44 -1.03 -11.59 45.50
C THR A 44 -2.09 -11.38 46.58
N SER A 45 -1.94 -12.07 47.73
CA SER A 45 -2.85 -11.90 48.86
C SER A 45 -2.67 -10.54 49.53
N HIS A 46 -3.75 -10.00 50.13
CA HIS A 46 -3.69 -8.75 50.91
C HIS A 46 -2.56 -8.77 51.96
N SER A 47 -2.38 -9.89 52.69
CA SER A 47 -1.29 -10.03 53.67
C SER A 47 0.10 -9.95 53.05
N THR A 48 0.28 -10.52 51.86
CA THR A 48 1.56 -10.45 51.13
C THR A 48 1.78 -9.03 50.61
N PHE A 49 0.74 -8.36 50.13
CA PHE A 49 0.82 -6.97 49.67
C PHE A 49 1.20 -6.00 50.80
N GLU A 50 0.61 -6.16 51.99
CA GLU A 50 0.99 -5.39 53.19
C GLU A 50 2.43 -5.63 53.62
N HIS A 51 2.89 -6.89 53.58
CA HIS A 51 4.27 -7.24 53.91
C HIS A 51 5.27 -6.56 52.95
N ILE A 52 5.02 -6.63 51.64
CA ILE A 52 5.86 -5.99 50.64
C ILE A 52 5.79 -4.46 50.75
N ALA A 53 4.64 -3.88 51.10
CA ALA A 53 4.55 -2.45 51.37
C ALA A 53 5.45 -2.00 52.53
N ASP A 54 5.55 -2.79 53.60
CA ASP A 54 6.46 -2.51 54.71
C ASP A 54 7.94 -2.63 54.30
N GLU A 55 8.28 -3.62 53.47
CA GLU A 55 9.63 -3.74 52.90
C GLU A 55 9.99 -2.57 51.99
N VAL A 56 9.09 -2.19 51.08
CA VAL A 56 9.27 -1.02 50.21
C VAL A 56 9.45 0.25 51.03
N ARG A 57 8.67 0.41 52.12
CA ARG A 57 8.84 1.54 53.05
C ARG A 57 10.23 1.53 53.70
N ASN A 58 10.72 0.39 54.15
CA ASN A 58 12.04 0.29 54.79
C ASN A 58 13.21 0.49 53.81
N GLU A 59 13.05 0.06 52.56
CA GLU A 59 14.05 0.19 51.50
C GLU A 59 14.02 1.56 50.81
N SER A 60 12.96 2.35 51.03
CA SER A 60 12.84 3.71 50.50
C SER A 60 13.82 4.67 51.17
N MET A 61 14.38 5.57 50.37
CA MET A 61 15.40 6.52 50.81
C MET A 61 14.91 7.45 51.92
N ASP A 62 13.61 7.73 51.97
CA ASP A 62 12.96 8.63 52.93
C ASP A 62 12.01 7.91 53.91
N HIS A 63 12.01 6.57 53.91
CA HIS A 63 11.15 5.71 54.74
C HIS A 63 9.65 5.94 54.50
N LYS A 64 9.27 6.31 53.27
CA LYS A 64 7.90 6.62 52.87
C LYS A 64 7.50 5.86 51.61
N ILE A 65 6.20 5.64 51.51
CA ILE A 65 5.54 5.21 50.28
C ILE A 65 4.91 6.48 49.68
N ALA A 66 5.18 6.73 48.40
CA ALA A 66 4.62 7.83 47.65
C ALA A 66 3.14 7.54 47.31
N GLU A 67 2.84 6.34 46.82
CA GLU A 67 1.48 5.90 46.48
C GLU A 67 1.31 4.40 46.72
N LYS A 68 0.14 3.97 47.17
CA LYS A 68 -0.19 2.56 47.40
C LYS A 68 -1.58 2.26 46.88
N VAL A 69 -1.67 1.34 45.92
CA VAL A 69 -2.94 0.98 45.28
C VAL A 69 -3.17 -0.51 45.42
N GLU A 70 -4.30 -0.88 46.04
CA GLU A 70 -4.81 -2.26 46.08
C GLU A 70 -6.08 -2.34 45.23
N GLY A 71 -5.91 -2.43 43.90
CA GLY A 71 -7.02 -2.43 42.95
C GLY A 71 -7.43 -3.83 42.50
N PRO A 72 -8.67 -4.01 42.02
CA PRO A 72 -9.16 -5.30 41.51
C PRO A 72 -8.47 -5.79 40.23
N PHE A 73 -7.67 -4.92 39.58
CA PHE A 73 -6.96 -5.23 38.33
C PHE A 73 -5.44 -5.15 38.46
N ALA A 74 -4.92 -4.37 39.40
CA ALA A 74 -3.49 -4.22 39.68
C ALA A 74 -3.28 -3.77 41.12
N MET A 75 -2.19 -4.24 41.73
CA MET A 75 -1.70 -3.76 43.01
C MET A 75 -0.31 -3.18 42.81
N ILE A 76 -0.09 -1.96 43.27
CA ILE A 76 1.18 -1.24 43.09
C ILE A 76 1.59 -0.48 44.35
N ILE A 77 2.90 -0.32 44.54
CA ILE A 77 3.49 0.54 45.57
C ILE A 77 4.55 1.42 44.90
N ALA A 78 4.35 2.73 44.89
CA ALA A 78 5.34 3.69 44.40
C ALA A 78 6.14 4.26 45.58
N ALA A 79 7.47 4.30 45.48
CA ALA A 79 8.34 4.87 46.52
C ALA A 79 9.68 5.35 45.96
N LYS A 80 10.36 6.24 46.69
CA LYS A 80 11.69 6.71 46.33
C LYS A 80 12.75 5.67 46.67
N LEU A 81 13.13 4.85 45.70
CA LEU A 81 14.09 3.75 45.86
C LEU A 81 15.45 4.08 45.23
N THR A 82 16.51 3.53 45.80
CA THR A 82 17.78 3.38 45.07
C THR A 82 17.65 2.27 44.02
N GLU A 83 18.49 2.29 42.98
CA GLU A 83 18.51 1.23 41.99
C GLU A 83 18.79 -0.14 42.63
N GLU A 84 19.70 -0.18 43.62
CA GLU A 84 20.00 -1.41 44.35
C GLU A 84 18.80 -1.92 45.15
N ALA A 85 18.01 -1.02 45.75
CA ALA A 85 16.78 -1.37 46.46
C ALA A 85 15.70 -1.87 45.49
N ALA A 86 15.52 -1.22 44.33
CA ALA A 86 14.60 -1.68 43.29
C ALA A 86 14.97 -3.09 42.79
N HIS A 87 16.27 -3.38 42.62
CA HIS A 87 16.75 -4.70 42.25
C HIS A 87 16.50 -5.76 43.33
N ARG A 88 16.58 -5.41 44.63
CA ARG A 88 16.26 -6.31 45.75
C ARG A 88 14.77 -6.61 45.80
N LEU A 89 13.93 -5.57 45.81
CA LEU A 89 12.48 -5.68 45.92
C LEU A 89 11.87 -6.46 44.75
N LYS A 90 12.44 -6.33 43.55
CA LYS A 90 12.01 -7.11 42.39
C LYS A 90 12.16 -8.64 42.56
N ASN A 91 13.03 -9.09 43.44
CA ASN A 91 13.23 -10.52 43.67
C ASN A 91 12.31 -11.10 44.76
N GLN A 92 11.47 -10.28 45.39
CA GLN A 92 10.53 -10.72 46.41
C GLN A 92 9.36 -11.53 45.83
N GLU A 93 8.85 -12.48 46.61
CA GLU A 93 7.71 -13.30 46.24
C GLU A 93 6.43 -12.45 46.20
N GLY A 94 5.69 -12.51 45.09
CA GLY A 94 4.51 -11.67 44.85
C GLY A 94 4.79 -10.35 44.12
N VAL A 95 6.06 -9.99 43.86
CA VAL A 95 6.42 -8.84 43.01
C VAL A 95 6.58 -9.31 41.56
N ALA A 96 5.77 -8.77 40.65
CA ALA A 96 5.84 -9.06 39.22
C ALA A 96 7.03 -8.35 38.56
N PHE A 97 7.13 -7.03 38.76
CA PHE A 97 8.25 -6.23 38.27
C PHE A 97 8.38 -4.91 39.03
N VAL A 98 9.50 -4.23 38.81
CA VAL A 98 9.76 -2.89 39.36
C VAL A 98 10.17 -2.00 38.19
N GLU A 99 9.60 -0.80 38.10
CA GLU A 99 9.87 0.17 37.05
C GLU A 99 10.12 1.58 37.60
N GLU A 100 10.89 2.39 36.90
CA GLU A 100 11.12 3.79 37.23
C GLU A 100 9.87 4.63 36.87
N GLU A 101 9.39 5.45 37.80
CA GLU A 101 8.15 6.22 37.64
C GLU A 101 8.39 7.52 36.85
N THR A 102 7.69 7.70 35.74
CA THR A 102 7.69 8.92 34.89
C THR A 102 6.40 9.73 35.05
N PHE A 103 6.37 10.97 34.54
CA PHE A 103 5.17 11.80 34.55
C PHE A 103 4.20 11.43 33.41
N ALA A 104 2.90 11.42 33.71
CA ALA A 104 1.87 11.46 32.67
C ALA A 104 1.62 12.91 32.23
N HIS A 105 1.82 13.21 30.94
CA HIS A 105 1.56 14.53 30.36
C HIS A 105 0.13 14.60 29.77
N GLY A 106 -0.55 15.74 29.94
CA GLY A 106 -1.73 16.09 29.15
C GLY A 106 -1.31 16.83 27.89
N SER A 107 -1.76 16.40 26.71
CA SER A 107 -1.41 17.02 25.42
C SER A 107 -2.24 18.30 25.17
N ASP A 108 -1.57 19.42 24.86
CA ASP A 108 -2.18 20.66 24.35
C ASP A 108 -2.55 20.55 22.84
N VAL A 109 -2.16 19.45 22.19
CA VAL A 109 -2.42 19.16 20.79
C VAL A 109 -3.63 18.22 20.71
N SER A 110 -4.58 18.52 19.84
CA SER A 110 -5.70 17.61 19.62
C SER A 110 -5.16 16.27 19.12
N TRP A 111 -5.44 15.20 19.85
CA TRP A 111 -5.03 13.82 19.52
C TRP A 111 -5.32 13.46 18.05
N ALA A 112 -6.36 14.06 17.44
CA ALA A 112 -6.72 13.83 16.06
C ALA A 112 -5.67 14.35 15.06
N VAL A 113 -5.14 15.56 15.26
CA VAL A 113 -4.10 16.12 14.36
C VAL A 113 -2.73 15.53 14.67
N ASP A 114 -2.50 15.23 15.95
CA ASP A 114 -1.35 14.48 16.46
C ASP A 114 -1.31 13.08 15.81
N ARG A 115 -2.39 12.30 15.92
CA ARG A 115 -2.46 10.96 15.32
C ARG A 115 -2.14 10.95 13.83
N ILE A 116 -2.59 11.94 13.05
CA ILE A 116 -2.37 11.90 11.60
C ILE A 116 -0.96 12.32 11.18
N ASP A 117 -0.12 12.94 12.02
CA ASP A 117 1.24 13.34 11.60
C ASP A 117 2.34 12.36 11.98
N GLN A 118 1.97 11.30 12.69
CA GLN A 118 2.86 10.24 13.15
C GLN A 118 2.52 8.86 12.55
N VAL A 119 3.50 7.96 12.58
CA VAL A 119 3.34 6.54 12.17
C VAL A 119 2.88 5.67 13.34
N SER A 120 3.44 5.91 14.54
CA SER A 120 3.06 5.21 15.77
C SER A 120 1.59 5.42 16.10
N SER A 121 0.93 4.43 16.69
CA SER A 121 -0.44 4.56 17.22
C SER A 121 -0.46 5.22 18.61
N VAL A 122 0.69 5.33 19.28
CA VAL A 122 0.84 5.99 20.58
C VAL A 122 1.05 7.49 20.36
N ILE A 123 0.06 8.28 20.75
CA ILE A 123 0.06 9.74 20.66
C ILE A 123 1.28 10.32 21.37
N ASP A 124 2.11 11.09 20.67
CA ASP A 124 3.35 11.63 21.23
C ASP A 124 3.18 13.03 21.84
N GLY A 125 2.11 13.75 21.49
CA GLY A 125 1.85 15.09 22.03
C GLY A 125 2.70 16.18 21.38
N GLU A 126 3.45 15.86 20.32
CA GLU A 126 4.31 16.81 19.64
C GLU A 126 3.50 17.83 18.82
N PRO A 127 4.02 19.05 18.61
CA PRO A 127 3.32 20.05 17.84
C PRO A 127 3.07 19.61 16.40
N TYR A 128 1.80 19.63 15.97
CA TYR A 128 1.42 19.40 14.58
C TYR A 128 2.03 20.45 13.64
N THR A 129 3.06 20.06 12.86
CA THR A 129 3.83 20.93 11.95
C THR A 129 3.91 20.37 10.52
N PRO A 130 2.82 20.42 9.74
CA PRO A 130 2.83 19.91 8.37
C PRO A 130 3.71 20.75 7.42
N CYS A 131 4.27 20.13 6.38
CA CYS A 131 5.08 20.77 5.31
C CYS A 131 4.44 22.01 4.69
N HIS A 132 3.12 21.99 4.62
CA HIS A 132 2.28 23.04 4.09
C HIS A 132 1.13 23.29 5.06
N CYS A 133 0.51 24.46 4.98
CA CYS A 133 -0.63 24.80 5.84
C CYS A 133 -1.92 25.06 5.05
N GLY A 134 -1.96 24.83 3.74
CA GLY A 134 -3.10 25.07 2.86
C GLY A 134 -3.23 26.52 2.37
N LYS A 135 -2.16 27.31 2.44
CA LYS A 135 -2.13 28.70 1.96
C LYS A 135 -2.46 28.75 0.47
N GLY A 136 -3.39 29.62 0.08
CA GLY A 136 -3.79 29.77 -1.32
C GLY A 136 -5.01 28.95 -1.71
N VAL A 137 -5.41 27.97 -0.88
CA VAL A 137 -6.53 27.06 -1.15
C VAL A 137 -7.79 27.52 -0.42
N ASP A 138 -8.93 27.36 -1.09
CA ASP A 138 -10.26 27.67 -0.53
C ASP A 138 -11.03 26.34 -0.27
N ILE A 139 -11.61 26.17 0.92
CA ILE A 139 -12.47 25.02 1.24
C ILE A 139 -13.91 25.50 1.37
N TYR A 140 -14.81 24.99 0.54
CA TYR A 140 -16.24 25.24 0.62
C TYR A 140 -16.89 24.16 1.48
N VAL A 141 -17.41 24.54 2.65
CA VAL A 141 -18.06 23.64 3.59
C VAL A 141 -19.56 23.73 3.40
N LEU A 142 -20.17 22.65 2.89
CA LEU A 142 -21.62 22.51 2.73
C LEU A 142 -22.18 21.85 3.98
N ASP A 143 -22.75 22.66 4.89
CA ASP A 143 -23.16 22.19 6.22
C ASP A 143 -24.25 23.10 6.83
N SER A 144 -24.36 23.19 8.17
CA SER A 144 -25.31 24.02 8.91
C SER A 144 -24.95 25.52 8.98
N GLY A 145 -23.81 25.90 8.38
CA GLY A 145 -23.24 27.24 8.39
C GLY A 145 -21.90 27.30 9.13
N VAL A 146 -21.25 28.46 9.19
CA VAL A 146 -20.01 28.66 9.97
C VAL A 146 -20.12 29.91 10.85
N ASN A 147 -19.68 29.82 12.11
CA ASN A 147 -19.45 31.01 12.92
C ASN A 147 -18.15 31.72 12.47
N TYR A 148 -18.28 32.75 11.63
CA TYR A 148 -17.16 33.48 11.05
C TYR A 148 -16.26 34.17 12.08
N ASP A 149 -16.81 34.52 13.24
CA ASP A 149 -16.14 35.32 14.26
C ASP A 149 -15.39 34.46 15.29
N HIS A 150 -15.46 33.12 15.16
CA HIS A 150 -14.74 32.22 16.04
C HIS A 150 -13.23 32.36 15.89
N CYS A 151 -12.50 32.44 17.02
CA CYS A 151 -11.05 32.65 17.04
C CYS A 151 -10.30 31.66 16.13
N GLU A 152 -10.76 30.40 16.06
CA GLU A 152 -10.13 29.33 15.28
C GLU A 152 -9.91 29.72 13.82
N PHE A 153 -10.76 30.56 13.26
CA PHE A 153 -10.66 30.96 11.86
C PHE A 153 -9.78 32.20 11.65
N GLY A 154 -9.64 33.10 12.63
CA GLY A 154 -8.78 34.28 12.51
C GLY A 154 -9.00 35.10 11.23
N GLY A 155 -10.25 35.24 10.76
CA GLY A 155 -10.61 35.93 9.52
C GLY A 155 -10.50 35.10 8.22
N ARG A 156 -10.19 33.81 8.33
CA ARG A 156 -10.15 32.88 7.18
C ARG A 156 -11.51 32.31 6.81
N ALA A 157 -12.50 32.40 7.72
CA ALA A 157 -13.90 32.18 7.40
C ALA A 157 -14.46 33.39 6.64
N LYS A 158 -14.81 33.22 5.36
CA LYS A 158 -15.18 34.33 4.47
C LYS A 158 -16.68 34.62 4.51
N TYR A 159 -16.99 35.87 4.83
CA TYR A 159 -18.35 36.42 4.88
C TYR A 159 -18.64 37.30 3.65
N PRO A 160 -19.88 37.30 3.12
CA PRO A 160 -20.98 36.40 3.47
C PRO A 160 -20.82 35.02 2.81
N GLY A 161 -21.37 34.00 3.47
CA GLY A 161 -21.55 32.68 2.85
C GLY A 161 -22.80 32.63 1.96
N TYR A 162 -23.06 31.46 1.40
CA TYR A 162 -24.30 31.18 0.68
C TYR A 162 -25.29 30.41 1.55
N ASP A 163 -26.57 30.69 1.41
CA ASP A 163 -27.62 30.16 2.28
C ASP A 163 -28.89 29.84 1.48
N PRO A 164 -28.92 28.72 0.73
CA PRO A 164 -30.11 28.29 0.00
C PRO A 164 -31.24 27.82 0.93
N VAL A 165 -30.96 27.58 2.22
CA VAL A 165 -31.99 27.31 3.24
C VAL A 165 -32.90 28.54 3.42
N ASP A 166 -32.38 29.75 3.26
CA ASP A 166 -33.18 30.98 3.31
C ASP A 166 -34.25 31.03 2.22
N ASN A 167 -34.01 30.48 1.03
CA ASN A 167 -35.02 30.41 -0.02
C ASN A 167 -36.20 29.48 0.35
N TYR A 168 -35.97 28.58 1.33
CA TYR A 168 -36.97 27.64 1.83
C TYR A 168 -37.65 28.10 3.13
N LEU A 169 -36.95 28.84 4.02
CA LEU A 169 -37.42 29.20 5.37
C LEU A 169 -37.31 30.69 5.76
N ASN A 170 -36.73 31.53 4.90
CA ASN A 170 -36.50 32.97 5.14
C ASN A 170 -35.75 33.28 6.44
N THR A 171 -34.65 32.56 6.74
CA THR A 171 -33.91 32.71 8.00
C THR A 171 -32.89 33.87 8.00
N ASN A 172 -32.56 34.43 6.84
CA ASN A 172 -31.58 35.52 6.62
C ASN A 172 -30.21 35.29 7.29
N ASN A 173 -29.77 34.04 7.40
CA ASN A 173 -28.55 33.70 8.15
C ASN A 173 -27.26 33.91 7.34
N ARG A 174 -27.34 34.07 6.01
CA ARG A 174 -26.18 34.40 5.14
C ARG A 174 -24.98 33.46 5.35
N GLY A 175 -25.26 32.17 5.59
CA GLY A 175 -24.25 31.15 5.83
C GLY A 175 -23.74 31.06 7.28
N LYS A 176 -24.31 31.84 8.22
CA LYS A 176 -24.00 31.70 9.64
C LYS A 176 -24.54 30.37 10.19
N ASP A 177 -23.74 29.74 11.04
CA ASP A 177 -24.13 28.51 11.71
C ASP A 177 -25.26 28.75 12.73
N CYS A 178 -26.19 27.80 12.79
CA CYS A 178 -27.27 27.79 13.79
C CYS A 178 -27.47 26.43 14.45
N HIS A 179 -26.65 25.43 14.12
CA HIS A 179 -26.70 24.10 14.73
C HIS A 179 -25.39 23.79 15.48
N GLY A 180 -24.25 24.22 14.93
CA GLY A 180 -22.91 24.01 15.48
C GLY A 180 -22.08 22.96 14.77
N HIS A 181 -22.71 22.13 13.95
CA HIS A 181 -22.02 21.09 13.19
C HIS A 181 -21.05 21.70 12.17
N GLY A 182 -21.51 22.70 11.41
CA GLY A 182 -20.72 23.34 10.36
C GLY A 182 -19.50 24.11 10.89
N THR A 183 -19.63 24.79 12.03
CA THR A 183 -18.50 25.44 12.71
C THR A 183 -17.48 24.43 13.19
N HIS A 184 -17.94 23.30 13.77
CA HIS A 184 -17.08 22.23 14.24
C HIS A 184 -16.28 21.61 13.10
N VAL A 185 -16.94 21.16 12.02
CA VAL A 185 -16.25 20.56 10.86
C VAL A 185 -15.33 21.55 10.16
N ALA A 186 -15.73 22.83 10.02
CA ALA A 186 -14.86 23.86 9.46
C ALA A 186 -13.58 24.03 10.29
N SER A 187 -13.67 23.91 11.61
CA SER A 187 -12.49 24.01 12.49
C SER A 187 -11.54 22.83 12.36
N LEU A 188 -12.02 21.62 12.03
CA LEU A 188 -11.16 20.47 11.76
C LEU A 188 -10.45 20.56 10.40
N ALA A 189 -11.06 21.27 9.45
CA ALA A 189 -10.43 21.52 8.15
C ALA A 189 -9.38 22.63 8.25
N VAL A 190 -9.73 23.78 8.85
CA VAL A 190 -8.91 25.00 8.78
C VAL A 190 -8.65 25.67 10.13
N GLY A 191 -9.15 25.17 11.25
CA GLY A 191 -8.94 25.78 12.57
C GLY A 191 -7.48 26.02 12.91
N LYS A 192 -7.20 27.04 13.73
CA LYS A 192 -5.84 27.39 14.15
C LYS A 192 -5.20 26.28 14.96
N ASN A 193 -5.96 25.70 15.89
CA ASN A 193 -5.46 24.69 16.83
C ASN A 193 -5.84 23.27 16.36
N TYR A 194 -7.09 23.10 15.90
CA TYR A 194 -7.67 21.79 15.57
C TYR A 194 -7.64 21.45 14.07
N GLY A 195 -7.25 22.41 13.22
CA GLY A 195 -7.32 22.25 11.77
C GLY A 195 -6.09 21.62 11.15
N VAL A 196 -6.31 20.79 10.13
CA VAL A 196 -5.25 20.22 9.28
C VAL A 196 -4.63 21.28 8.35
N ALA A 197 -5.45 22.11 7.69
CA ALA A 197 -5.01 23.18 6.79
C ALA A 197 -5.11 24.57 7.44
N ARG A 198 -4.21 24.85 8.40
CA ARG A 198 -4.20 26.04 9.28
C ARG A 198 -4.10 27.41 8.57
N CYS A 199 -3.83 27.46 7.27
CA CYS A 199 -3.73 28.67 6.45
C CYS A 199 -4.75 28.73 5.30
N ALA A 200 -5.56 27.69 5.09
CA ALA A 200 -6.61 27.71 4.07
C ALA A 200 -7.76 28.66 4.46
N ASN A 201 -8.49 29.15 3.47
CA ASN A 201 -9.75 29.87 3.69
C ASN A 201 -10.90 28.88 3.75
N VAL A 202 -11.94 29.22 4.53
CA VAL A 202 -13.20 28.47 4.53
C VAL A 202 -14.35 29.37 4.06
N TYR A 203 -15.17 28.85 3.14
CA TYR A 203 -16.38 29.49 2.66
C TYR A 203 -17.57 28.66 3.11
N SER A 204 -18.49 29.28 3.84
CA SER A 204 -19.69 28.60 4.28
C SER A 204 -20.75 28.55 3.18
N VAL A 205 -21.30 27.37 2.97
CA VAL A 205 -22.47 27.13 2.13
C VAL A 205 -23.49 26.39 3.01
N ARG A 206 -24.42 27.13 3.62
CA ARG A 206 -25.38 26.59 4.56
C ARG A 206 -26.49 25.86 3.83
N VAL A 207 -26.41 24.54 3.78
CA VAL A 207 -27.44 23.66 3.18
C VAL A 207 -28.27 22.93 4.24
N LEU A 208 -27.75 22.78 5.47
CA LEU A 208 -28.47 22.17 6.59
C LEU A 208 -29.18 23.23 7.44
N ARG A 209 -30.39 22.89 7.89
CA ARG A 209 -31.17 23.71 8.81
C ARG A 209 -30.62 23.60 10.24
N CYS A 210 -31.22 24.36 11.16
CA CYS A 210 -30.80 24.35 12.57
C CYS A 210 -31.14 23.03 13.32
N ASP A 211 -31.95 22.16 12.70
CA ASP A 211 -32.20 20.78 13.14
C ASP A 211 -31.28 19.75 12.45
N ASN A 212 -30.23 20.23 11.76
CA ASN A 212 -29.25 19.45 11.01
C ASN A 212 -29.78 18.64 9.83
N GLY A 213 -31.01 18.92 9.36
CA GLY A 213 -31.60 18.27 8.19
C GLY A 213 -31.78 19.20 6.99
N ALA A 214 -31.86 18.62 5.78
CA ALA A 214 -32.12 19.36 4.56
C ALA A 214 -32.81 18.50 3.47
N PRO A 215 -33.66 19.09 2.62
CA PRO A 215 -34.04 18.49 1.36
C PRO A 215 -32.84 18.43 0.39
N TRP A 216 -32.72 17.35 -0.40
CA TRP A 216 -31.65 17.22 -1.40
C TRP A 216 -31.61 18.35 -2.44
N SER A 217 -32.75 18.97 -2.75
CA SER A 217 -32.81 20.13 -3.65
C SER A 217 -32.01 21.33 -3.14
N VAL A 218 -31.99 21.56 -1.82
CA VAL A 218 -31.22 22.64 -1.17
C VAL A 218 -29.72 22.31 -1.23
N VAL A 219 -29.35 21.04 -1.05
CA VAL A 219 -27.96 20.57 -1.19
C VAL A 219 -27.47 20.74 -2.64
N ILE A 220 -28.31 20.42 -3.63
CA ILE A 220 -28.02 20.61 -5.05
C ILE A 220 -27.80 22.10 -5.39
N ASP A 221 -28.61 23.00 -4.84
CA ASP A 221 -28.42 24.46 -5.01
C ASP A 221 -27.06 24.91 -4.42
N GLY A 222 -26.74 24.45 -3.20
CA GLY A 222 -25.45 24.70 -2.57
C GLY A 222 -24.25 24.21 -3.38
N LEU A 223 -24.33 22.99 -3.93
CA LEU A 223 -23.30 22.39 -4.78
C LEU A 223 -23.09 23.19 -6.08
N ASN A 224 -24.19 23.57 -6.75
CA ASN A 224 -24.14 24.40 -7.94
C ASN A 224 -23.52 25.78 -7.64
N TYR A 225 -23.90 26.40 -6.52
CA TYR A 225 -23.30 27.67 -6.11
C TYR A 225 -21.80 27.54 -5.89
N ALA A 226 -21.35 26.53 -5.13
CA ALA A 226 -19.95 26.34 -4.81
C ALA A 226 -19.14 26.11 -6.10
N ALA A 227 -19.58 25.18 -6.95
CA ALA A 227 -18.93 24.87 -8.21
C ALA A 227 -18.83 26.11 -9.12
N ARG A 228 -19.94 26.83 -9.30
CA ARG A 228 -19.97 28.08 -10.08
C ARG A 228 -19.00 29.13 -9.50
N LYS A 229 -18.99 29.34 -8.18
CA LYS A 229 -18.07 30.31 -7.56
C LYS A 229 -16.61 29.95 -7.71
N ILE A 230 -16.29 28.66 -7.74
CA ILE A 230 -14.93 28.18 -7.99
C ILE A 230 -14.54 28.41 -9.45
N THR A 231 -15.43 28.13 -10.40
CA THR A 231 -15.13 28.24 -11.84
C THR A 231 -15.20 29.67 -12.39
N GLU A 232 -15.99 30.55 -11.78
CA GLU A 232 -16.08 31.97 -12.16
C GLU A 232 -14.81 32.79 -11.82
N LYS A 233 -13.97 32.34 -10.89
CA LYS A 233 -12.74 33.06 -10.51
C LYS A 233 -11.69 32.94 -11.61
N ASN A 234 -11.12 34.08 -12.03
CA ASN A 234 -10.00 34.14 -12.96
C ASN A 234 -8.85 35.02 -12.38
N PRO A 235 -7.64 34.48 -12.14
CA PRO A 235 -7.30 33.07 -12.24
C PRO A 235 -8.03 32.23 -11.18
N ARG A 236 -8.35 30.98 -11.53
CA ARG A 236 -9.03 30.05 -10.62
C ARG A 236 -8.11 29.71 -9.45
N ARG A 237 -8.62 29.87 -8.22
CA ARG A 237 -7.92 29.42 -7.01
C ARG A 237 -8.21 27.93 -6.79
N PRO A 238 -7.20 27.11 -6.42
CA PRO A 238 -7.44 25.73 -6.00
C PRO A 238 -8.49 25.70 -4.91
N SER A 239 -9.49 24.82 -5.07
CA SER A 239 -10.62 24.76 -4.17
C SER A 239 -11.10 23.34 -3.96
N ILE A 240 -11.58 23.06 -2.75
CA ILE A 240 -12.16 21.76 -2.35
C ILE A 240 -13.59 22.00 -1.87
N ILE A 241 -14.47 21.05 -2.17
CA ILE A 241 -15.83 21.00 -1.63
C ILE A 241 -15.88 19.89 -0.56
N SER A 242 -16.26 20.24 0.66
CA SER A 242 -16.37 19.33 1.79
C SER A 242 -17.83 19.15 2.19
N LEU A 243 -18.29 17.89 2.22
CA LEU A 243 -19.68 17.49 2.49
C LEU A 243 -19.71 16.53 3.67
N SER A 244 -19.89 17.07 4.87
CA SER A 244 -20.01 16.30 6.11
C SER A 244 -21.46 15.87 6.39
N LEU A 245 -22.16 15.45 5.33
CA LEU A 245 -23.58 15.09 5.31
C LEU A 245 -23.80 13.85 4.44
N GLY A 246 -24.93 13.18 4.65
CA GLY A 246 -25.32 12.03 3.85
C GLY A 246 -26.74 11.57 4.16
N GLY A 247 -27.23 10.62 3.38
CA GLY A 247 -28.53 10.01 3.57
C GLY A 247 -28.78 8.90 2.55
N GLY A 248 -30.04 8.50 2.39
CA GLY A 248 -30.42 7.50 1.39
C GLY A 248 -29.97 7.88 -0.03
N TYR A 249 -29.71 6.86 -0.85
CA TYR A 249 -29.23 7.02 -2.23
C TYR A 249 -30.08 8.00 -3.05
N GLN A 250 -29.40 8.93 -3.74
CA GLN A 250 -30.02 9.95 -4.59
C GLN A 250 -29.17 10.18 -5.84
N GLN A 251 -29.56 9.54 -6.95
CA GLN A 251 -28.85 9.58 -8.23
C GLN A 251 -28.54 11.01 -8.74
N SER A 252 -29.47 11.95 -8.56
CA SER A 252 -29.29 13.33 -9.03
C SER A 252 -28.15 14.08 -8.34
N VAL A 253 -27.89 13.76 -7.07
CA VAL A 253 -26.79 14.37 -6.31
C VAL A 253 -25.47 13.73 -6.74
N ASP A 254 -25.42 12.40 -6.88
CA ASP A 254 -24.23 11.69 -7.36
C ASP A 254 -23.82 12.20 -8.76
N GLN A 255 -24.76 12.33 -9.71
CA GLN A 255 -24.47 12.88 -11.04
C GLN A 255 -23.91 14.30 -11.00
N LEU A 256 -24.43 15.15 -10.12
CA LEU A 256 -23.93 16.52 -9.94
C LEU A 256 -22.51 16.50 -9.36
N VAL A 257 -22.25 15.68 -8.34
CA VAL A 257 -20.92 15.54 -7.74
C VAL A 257 -19.90 15.08 -8.78
N THR A 258 -20.22 14.07 -9.60
CA THR A 258 -19.34 13.63 -10.71
C THR A 258 -19.08 14.76 -11.72
N SER A 259 -20.10 15.56 -12.04
CA SER A 259 -19.99 16.70 -12.97
C SER A 259 -19.16 17.87 -12.41
N ILE A 260 -19.12 18.01 -11.08
CA ILE A 260 -18.27 18.99 -10.40
C ILE A 260 -16.81 18.51 -10.42
N ILE A 261 -16.59 17.21 -10.16
CA ILE A 261 -15.26 16.61 -10.13
C ILE A 261 -14.61 16.60 -11.52
N SER A 262 -15.38 16.36 -12.58
CA SER A 262 -14.88 16.43 -13.97
C SER A 262 -14.40 17.83 -14.37
N GLN A 263 -14.80 18.89 -13.65
CA GLN A 263 -14.27 20.25 -13.81
C GLN A 263 -13.01 20.50 -12.97
N GLY A 264 -12.38 19.45 -12.43
CA GLY A 264 -11.16 19.53 -11.63
C GLY A 264 -11.39 20.09 -10.22
N ILE A 265 -12.60 19.97 -9.67
CA ILE A 265 -12.91 20.37 -8.28
C ILE A 265 -12.91 19.11 -7.42
N THR A 266 -12.04 19.05 -6.42
CA THR A 266 -12.02 17.92 -5.48
C THR A 266 -13.23 17.99 -4.55
N VAL A 267 -13.93 16.86 -4.39
CA VAL A 267 -15.08 16.72 -3.47
C VAL A 267 -14.77 15.63 -2.46
N VAL A 268 -14.92 15.93 -1.17
CA VAL A 268 -14.70 15.01 -0.04
C VAL A 268 -16.01 14.83 0.71
N VAL A 269 -16.38 13.58 0.97
CA VAL A 269 -17.71 13.20 1.51
C VAL A 269 -17.60 12.26 2.70
N ALA A 270 -18.55 12.38 3.63
CA ALA A 270 -18.68 11.46 4.76
C ALA A 270 -19.23 10.09 4.31
N ALA A 271 -18.67 9.00 4.84
CA ALA A 271 -19.15 7.64 4.56
C ALA A 271 -20.53 7.32 5.15
N GLY A 272 -20.94 8.02 6.21
CA GLY A 272 -22.18 7.77 6.95
C GLY A 272 -21.96 7.03 8.26
N ASN A 273 -22.99 7.03 9.12
CA ASN A 273 -22.91 6.63 10.53
C ASN A 273 -23.95 5.55 10.90
N ASP A 274 -24.29 4.67 9.95
CA ASP A 274 -25.35 3.66 10.08
C ASP A 274 -24.79 2.25 10.27
N ARG A 275 -23.45 2.12 10.32
CA ARG A 275 -22.75 0.84 10.40
C ARG A 275 -23.11 -0.12 9.25
N SER A 276 -23.35 0.47 8.07
CA SER A 276 -23.83 -0.21 6.87
C SER A 276 -22.86 -0.05 5.69
N ASN A 277 -23.27 -0.52 4.50
CA ASN A 277 -22.52 -0.30 3.27
C ASN A 277 -22.55 1.20 2.88
N ALA A 278 -21.40 1.85 2.76
CA ALA A 278 -21.30 3.24 2.30
C ALA A 278 -21.87 3.42 0.88
N CYS A 279 -21.78 2.38 0.04
CA CYS A 279 -22.27 2.41 -1.33
C CYS A 279 -23.80 2.51 -1.46
N SER A 280 -24.57 2.35 -0.37
CA SER A 280 -26.04 2.53 -0.37
C SER A 280 -26.50 3.93 0.04
N SER A 281 -25.56 4.85 0.26
CA SER A 281 -25.85 6.20 0.74
C SER A 281 -25.25 7.25 -0.18
N THR A 282 -25.95 8.37 -0.36
CA THR A 282 -25.44 9.50 -1.14
C THR A 282 -24.93 10.59 -0.18
N PRO A 283 -23.81 11.27 -0.51
CA PRO A 283 -22.98 11.12 -1.72
C PRO A 283 -21.86 10.07 -1.62
N ALA A 284 -21.79 9.28 -0.55
CA ALA A 284 -20.76 8.26 -0.33
C ALA A 284 -20.70 7.16 -1.42
N SER A 285 -21.79 6.92 -2.14
CA SER A 285 -21.87 6.00 -3.28
C SER A 285 -21.13 6.50 -4.53
N ASN A 286 -20.76 7.78 -4.58
CA ASN A 286 -20.07 8.36 -5.72
C ASN A 286 -18.59 7.98 -5.74
N SER A 287 -18.20 7.09 -6.65
CA SER A 287 -16.83 6.59 -6.78
C SER A 287 -15.80 7.63 -7.23
N ALA A 288 -16.23 8.81 -7.71
CA ALA A 288 -15.31 9.89 -8.07
C ALA A 288 -14.97 10.80 -6.87
N ALA A 289 -15.83 10.85 -5.85
CA ALA A 289 -15.60 11.62 -4.63
C ALA A 289 -14.66 10.87 -3.69
N ILE A 290 -13.96 11.59 -2.81
CA ILE A 290 -13.16 10.98 -1.73
C ILE A 290 -14.10 10.67 -0.57
N THR A 291 -14.40 9.40 -0.34
CA THR A 291 -15.30 8.97 0.73
C THR A 291 -14.53 8.58 1.99
N VAL A 292 -14.87 9.23 3.10
CA VAL A 292 -14.09 9.18 4.34
C VAL A 292 -14.83 8.46 5.47
N ALA A 293 -14.21 7.40 6.00
CA ALA A 293 -14.66 6.67 7.18
C ALA A 293 -13.96 7.16 8.46
N GLY A 294 -14.51 6.81 9.63
CA GLY A 294 -14.02 7.30 10.92
C GLY A 294 -13.23 6.25 11.71
N THR A 295 -12.18 6.69 12.42
CA THR A 295 -11.50 5.92 13.48
C THR A 295 -11.70 6.54 14.87
N ARG A 296 -11.38 5.80 15.93
CA ARG A 296 -11.18 6.31 17.28
C ARG A 296 -9.69 6.36 17.62
N ASN A 297 -9.35 6.98 18.75
CA ASN A 297 -8.01 6.91 19.30
C ASN A 297 -7.61 5.43 19.54
N GLY A 298 -6.36 5.07 19.22
CA GLY A 298 -5.87 3.69 19.25
C GLY A 298 -6.10 2.89 17.97
N ASP A 299 -6.44 3.54 16.84
CA ASP A 299 -6.58 2.93 15.52
C ASP A 299 -7.68 1.88 15.36
N ASP A 300 -8.69 1.87 16.21
CA ASP A 300 -9.90 1.10 15.92
C ASP A 300 -10.86 1.90 15.03
N VAL A 301 -11.71 1.20 14.28
CA VAL A 301 -12.83 1.84 13.58
C VAL A 301 -13.79 2.54 14.55
N TYR A 302 -14.30 3.71 14.14
CA TYR A 302 -15.41 4.35 14.83
C TYR A 302 -16.63 3.42 14.75
N TYR A 303 -17.23 3.09 15.89
CA TYR A 303 -18.23 2.02 16.00
C TYR A 303 -19.38 2.12 14.99
N ASN A 304 -19.88 3.33 14.70
CA ASN A 304 -21.00 3.52 13.78
C ASN A 304 -20.57 3.80 12.33
N THR A 305 -19.28 3.80 12.00
CA THR A 305 -18.82 4.13 10.64
C THR A 305 -19.41 3.15 9.62
N ASN A 306 -19.89 3.70 8.50
CA ASN A 306 -20.16 2.88 7.33
C ASN A 306 -18.84 2.33 6.75
N ALA A 307 -18.95 1.23 6.00
CA ALA A 307 -17.84 0.46 5.47
C ALA A 307 -18.14 -0.06 4.05
N GLY A 308 -17.21 -0.80 3.46
CA GLY A 308 -17.34 -1.41 2.14
C GLY A 308 -16.45 -0.75 1.07
N PRO A 309 -16.61 -1.15 -0.20
CA PRO A 309 -15.69 -0.81 -1.27
C PRO A 309 -15.73 0.67 -1.71
N CYS A 310 -16.75 1.42 -1.28
CA CYS A 310 -16.83 2.85 -1.55
C CYS A 310 -15.97 3.69 -0.58
N ILE A 311 -15.34 3.09 0.44
CA ILE A 311 -14.45 3.83 1.34
C ILE A 311 -13.07 4.00 0.70
N ASP A 312 -12.62 5.26 0.57
CA ASP A 312 -11.29 5.57 0.06
C ASP A 312 -10.24 5.64 1.16
N ILE A 313 -10.58 6.24 2.30
CA ILE A 313 -9.63 6.54 3.36
C ILE A 313 -10.38 6.70 4.70
N PHE A 314 -9.67 6.45 5.79
CA PHE A 314 -10.13 6.72 7.15
C PHE A 314 -9.42 7.93 7.74
N ALA A 315 -10.08 8.65 8.63
CA ALA A 315 -9.46 9.66 9.47
C ALA A 315 -10.10 9.67 10.87
N PRO A 316 -9.46 10.29 11.87
CA PRO A 316 -10.04 10.43 13.21
C PRO A 316 -11.47 10.98 13.18
N GLY A 317 -12.41 10.24 13.76
CA GLY A 317 -13.83 10.54 13.69
C GLY A 317 -14.63 10.32 14.98
N SER A 318 -14.02 9.79 16.04
CA SER A 318 -14.72 9.51 17.31
C SER A 318 -14.13 10.34 18.45
N SER A 319 -14.97 11.10 19.16
CA SER A 319 -14.56 11.99 20.26
C SER A 319 -13.54 13.04 19.81
N ILE A 320 -13.90 13.76 18.74
CA ILE A 320 -13.09 14.81 18.14
C ILE A 320 -13.52 16.17 18.70
N GLU A 321 -12.61 16.84 19.37
CA GLU A 321 -12.80 18.20 19.86
C GLU A 321 -12.59 19.21 18.73
N GLY A 322 -13.37 20.29 18.73
CA GLY A 322 -13.28 21.37 17.75
C GLY A 322 -14.11 22.58 18.17
N ALA A 323 -14.17 23.60 17.33
CA ALA A 323 -14.85 24.87 17.61
C ALA A 323 -16.35 24.68 17.87
N SER A 324 -16.85 25.34 18.91
CA SER A 324 -18.26 25.49 19.21
C SER A 324 -18.79 26.79 18.60
N TYR A 325 -19.93 26.72 17.89
CA TYR A 325 -20.56 27.93 17.35
C TYR A 325 -21.13 28.89 18.41
N SER A 326 -21.23 28.45 19.67
CA SER A 326 -21.94 29.19 20.73
C SER A 326 -21.24 30.46 21.21
N CYS A 327 -19.94 30.62 20.94
CA CYS A 327 -19.16 31.80 21.28
C CYS A 327 -17.95 31.97 20.36
N ASN A 328 -17.17 33.03 20.55
CA ASN A 328 -16.11 33.45 19.60
C ASN A 328 -14.67 33.21 20.11
N THR A 329 -14.49 32.66 21.30
CA THR A 329 -13.18 32.45 21.95
C THR A 329 -12.55 31.12 21.54
N CYS A 330 -11.22 30.99 21.67
CA CYS A 330 -10.52 29.73 21.32
C CYS A 330 -10.88 28.56 22.20
N GLN A 331 -11.29 28.84 23.44
CA GLN A 331 -11.72 27.86 24.44
C GLN A 331 -13.19 27.45 24.25
N CYS A 332 -13.88 28.02 23.24
CA CYS A 332 -15.25 27.65 22.93
C CYS A 332 -15.24 26.34 22.13
N LEU A 333 -15.24 25.22 22.83
CA LEU A 333 -15.01 23.92 22.23
C LEU A 333 -16.22 23.00 22.40
N LYS A 334 -16.32 22.01 21.51
CA LYS A 334 -17.32 20.95 21.57
C LYS A 334 -16.74 19.67 20.99
N THR A 335 -17.15 18.54 21.56
CA THR A 335 -16.74 17.22 21.10
C THR A 335 -17.87 16.56 20.33
N PHE A 336 -17.57 16.09 19.12
CA PHE A 336 -18.48 15.33 18.28
C PHE A 336 -17.84 14.03 17.79
N SER A 337 -18.70 13.09 17.40
CA SER A 337 -18.31 11.81 16.82
C SER A 337 -19.12 11.55 15.55
N GLY A 338 -18.44 11.15 14.48
CA GLY A 338 -19.03 10.81 13.20
C GLY A 338 -18.00 10.86 12.07
N THR A 339 -18.33 10.21 10.95
CA THR A 339 -17.60 10.36 9.68
C THR A 339 -17.57 11.82 9.18
N SER A 340 -18.52 12.64 9.65
CA SER A 340 -18.53 14.09 9.51
C SER A 340 -17.31 14.79 10.13
N MET A 341 -16.68 14.24 11.17
CA MET A 341 -15.46 14.82 11.76
C MET A 341 -14.20 14.37 10.99
N ALA A 342 -14.21 13.16 10.44
CA ALA A 342 -13.12 12.62 9.62
C ALA A 342 -12.99 13.33 8.26
N THR A 343 -14.13 13.61 7.62
CA THR A 343 -14.25 14.27 6.30
C THR A 343 -13.48 15.60 6.17
N PRO A 344 -13.61 16.58 7.09
CA PRO A 344 -12.90 17.85 7.02
C PRO A 344 -11.38 17.70 7.21
N MET A 345 -10.91 16.68 7.94
CA MET A 345 -9.47 16.43 8.11
C MET A 345 -8.84 16.03 6.77
N VAL A 346 -9.48 15.12 6.03
CA VAL A 346 -9.06 14.75 4.66
C VAL A 346 -9.19 15.94 3.70
N SER A 347 -10.22 16.78 3.87
CA SER A 347 -10.36 18.03 3.11
C SER A 347 -9.20 18.98 3.36
N GLY A 348 -8.72 19.08 4.61
CA GLY A 348 -7.53 19.84 4.96
C GLY A 348 -6.26 19.24 4.34
N ALA A 349 -6.08 17.92 4.41
CA ALA A 349 -4.93 17.25 3.79
C ALA A 349 -4.89 17.46 2.26
N ALA A 350 -6.03 17.37 1.58
CA ALA A 350 -6.15 17.72 0.17
C ALA A 350 -5.77 19.19 -0.11
N ALA A 351 -6.04 20.10 0.82
CA ALA A 351 -5.64 21.50 0.69
C ALA A 351 -4.12 21.69 0.86
N LEU A 352 -3.45 20.85 1.67
CA LEU A 352 -1.99 20.85 1.75
C LEU A 352 -1.37 20.42 0.41
N LEU A 353 -1.91 19.37 -0.21
CA LEU A 353 -1.48 18.89 -1.53
C LEU A 353 -1.72 19.93 -2.64
N LEU A 354 -2.86 20.64 -2.61
CA LEU A 354 -3.15 21.72 -3.56
C LEU A 354 -2.31 22.98 -3.33
N GLN A 355 -1.77 23.19 -2.12
CA GLN A 355 -0.76 24.23 -1.89
C GLN A 355 0.57 23.81 -2.55
N GLU A 356 0.99 22.56 -2.36
CA GLU A 356 2.22 22.00 -2.96
C GLU A 356 2.16 22.07 -4.49
N ASN A 357 1.05 21.58 -5.07
CA ASN A 357 0.82 21.60 -6.50
C ASN A 357 -0.64 21.99 -6.82
N PRO A 358 -0.88 23.28 -7.13
CA PRO A 358 -2.20 23.82 -7.50
C PRO A 358 -2.86 23.17 -8.72
N SER A 359 -2.10 22.42 -9.53
CA SER A 359 -2.57 21.81 -10.78
C SER A 359 -3.02 20.35 -10.63
N LEU A 360 -2.93 19.78 -9.42
CA LEU A 360 -3.33 18.38 -9.19
C LEU A 360 -4.80 18.17 -9.55
N SER A 361 -5.04 17.12 -10.34
CA SER A 361 -6.40 16.65 -10.61
C SER A 361 -7.00 16.00 -9.35
N PRO A 362 -8.34 15.93 -9.23
CA PRO A 362 -8.99 15.20 -8.14
C PRO A 362 -8.52 13.73 -8.02
N ALA A 363 -8.32 13.05 -9.15
CA ALA A 363 -7.81 11.68 -9.17
C ALA A 363 -6.38 11.58 -8.63
N SER A 364 -5.51 12.54 -8.99
CA SER A 364 -4.14 12.62 -8.46
C SER A 364 -4.12 12.90 -6.96
N ILE A 365 -5.07 13.69 -6.45
CA ILE A 365 -5.22 13.94 -5.00
C ILE A 365 -5.62 12.66 -4.27
N VAL A 366 -6.62 11.92 -4.78
CA VAL A 366 -7.03 10.61 -4.21
C VAL A 366 -5.84 9.66 -4.17
N GLN A 367 -5.09 9.56 -5.27
CA GLN A 367 -3.93 8.69 -5.37
C GLN A 367 -2.84 9.09 -4.36
N LYS A 368 -2.53 10.38 -4.24
CA LYS A 368 -1.52 10.89 -3.31
C LYS A 368 -1.91 10.63 -1.86
N LEU A 369 -3.17 10.88 -1.49
CA LEU A 369 -3.70 10.55 -0.15
C LEU A 369 -3.59 9.05 0.15
N LYS A 370 -3.91 8.17 -0.81
CA LYS A 370 -3.78 6.70 -0.66
C LYS A 370 -2.33 6.21 -0.65
N GLN A 371 -1.42 6.96 -1.27
CA GLN A 371 0.01 6.68 -1.24
C GLN A 371 0.61 7.05 0.12
N ASP A 372 0.23 8.20 0.65
CA ASP A 372 0.80 8.73 1.89
C ASP A 372 0.16 8.14 3.16
N CYS A 373 -1.05 7.55 3.08
CA CYS A 373 -1.74 6.98 4.24
C CYS A 373 -1.00 5.81 4.91
N LEU A 374 -1.26 5.61 6.21
CA LEU A 374 -0.82 4.42 6.93
C LEU A 374 -1.71 3.24 6.55
N LYS A 375 -1.12 2.22 5.93
CA LYS A 375 -1.84 1.06 5.42
C LYS A 375 -1.92 -0.03 6.48
N ASN A 376 -3.08 -0.67 6.59
CA ASN A 376 -3.30 -1.84 7.46
C ASN A 376 -3.02 -1.61 8.95
N VAL A 377 -3.10 -0.36 9.43
CA VAL A 377 -2.92 -0.03 10.85
C VAL A 377 -4.23 -0.06 11.63
N ILE A 378 -5.38 -0.02 10.95
CA ILE A 378 -6.69 0.09 11.61
C ILE A 378 -7.21 -1.31 11.99
N ASP A 379 -7.65 -1.49 13.24
CA ASP A 379 -8.34 -2.71 13.66
C ASP A 379 -9.79 -2.74 13.13
N PHE A 380 -10.05 -3.68 12.22
CA PHE A 380 -11.36 -3.92 11.62
C PHE A 380 -12.23 -4.92 12.39
N SER A 381 -11.80 -5.38 13.57
CA SER A 381 -12.56 -6.32 14.41
C SER A 381 -13.96 -5.82 14.76
N TYR A 382 -14.16 -4.51 14.88
CA TYR A 382 -15.47 -3.91 15.16
C TYR A 382 -16.36 -3.69 13.93
N LEU A 383 -15.82 -3.87 12.71
CA LEU A 383 -16.63 -3.88 11.49
C LEU A 383 -17.41 -5.19 11.34
N PRO A 384 -18.64 -5.16 10.78
CA PRO A 384 -19.35 -6.36 10.35
C PRO A 384 -18.45 -7.22 9.45
N SER A 385 -18.44 -8.54 9.66
CA SER A 385 -17.52 -9.48 9.00
C SER A 385 -17.52 -9.36 7.48
N GLN A 386 -18.71 -9.15 6.88
CA GLN A 386 -18.90 -8.96 5.44
C GLN A 386 -18.20 -7.74 4.84
N TYR A 387 -17.75 -6.78 5.65
CA TYR A 387 -17.07 -5.57 5.19
C TYR A 387 -15.56 -5.59 5.44
N ARG A 388 -15.04 -6.52 6.24
CA ARG A 388 -13.62 -6.50 6.66
C ARG A 388 -12.64 -6.70 5.51
N SER A 389 -13.00 -7.50 4.52
CA SER A 389 -12.13 -7.84 3.38
C SER A 389 -12.25 -6.89 2.19
N ASN A 390 -13.30 -6.05 2.14
CA ASN A 390 -13.58 -5.17 1.00
C ASN A 390 -13.59 -3.68 1.35
N THR A 391 -13.20 -3.32 2.57
CA THR A 391 -13.03 -1.93 3.01
C THR A 391 -11.55 -1.57 2.94
N ASN A 392 -11.20 -0.41 2.37
CA ASN A 392 -9.80 0.01 2.25
C ASN A 392 -9.21 0.38 3.62
N ASN A 393 -8.18 -0.35 4.09
CA ASN A 393 -7.51 -0.05 5.36
C ASN A 393 -6.35 0.94 5.15
N CYS A 394 -6.70 2.22 5.15
CA CYS A 394 -5.83 3.34 4.83
C CYS A 394 -6.18 4.51 5.76
N LEU A 395 -5.35 4.76 6.77
CA LEU A 395 -5.54 5.85 7.73
C LEU A 395 -4.78 7.10 7.26
N LEU A 396 -5.46 8.24 7.21
CA LEU A 396 -4.90 9.52 6.82
C LEU A 396 -3.58 9.80 7.54
N HIS A 397 -2.56 10.18 6.78
CA HIS A 397 -1.27 10.58 7.30
C HIS A 397 -0.77 11.85 6.60
N VAL A 398 -0.25 12.79 7.39
CA VAL A 398 0.26 14.09 6.93
C VAL A 398 1.70 14.25 7.41
N LYS A 399 2.64 14.34 6.48
CA LYS A 399 4.07 14.41 6.81
C LYS A 399 4.45 15.75 7.47
N SER A 400 5.28 15.68 8.51
CA SER A 400 5.84 16.84 9.23
C SER A 400 7.06 17.46 8.52
N CYS A 401 7.20 18.78 8.62
CA CYS A 401 8.34 19.58 8.15
C CYS A 401 9.69 19.13 8.72
N ASN A 402 9.74 18.59 9.94
CA ASN A 402 11.02 18.27 10.58
C ASN A 402 11.72 17.05 9.96
N ASN A 403 11.03 16.35 9.06
CA ASN A 403 11.59 15.34 8.17
C ASN A 403 11.91 15.89 6.76
N THR A 404 11.98 17.23 6.60
CA THR A 404 12.34 17.92 5.35
C THR A 404 13.50 18.90 5.57
N CYS A 405 14.56 18.75 4.79
CA CYS A 405 15.60 19.77 4.65
C CYS A 405 15.00 20.99 3.91
N ASP A 406 14.76 22.09 4.62
CA ASP A 406 14.26 23.35 4.04
C ASP A 406 15.37 24.06 3.24
N GLY A 407 15.04 24.42 2.01
CA GLY A 407 15.83 25.28 1.13
C GLY A 407 15.03 26.51 0.72
N SER A 408 14.58 27.32 1.68
CA SER A 408 14.04 28.65 1.42
C SER A 408 15.14 29.67 1.15
N SER A 409 15.14 30.30 -0.03
CA SER A 409 15.76 31.62 -0.25
C SER A 409 15.05 32.36 -1.39
N THR A 410 14.20 33.30 -0.97
CA THR A 410 13.90 34.62 -1.57
C THR A 410 14.04 34.80 -3.09
N VAL A 411 12.90 34.83 -3.80
CA VAL A 411 12.82 35.36 -5.17
C VAL A 411 12.41 36.83 -5.11
N THR A 412 13.37 37.73 -5.34
CA THR A 412 13.12 39.10 -5.77
C THR A 412 12.69 39.10 -7.24
N SER A 413 11.61 39.81 -7.56
CA SER A 413 11.03 39.92 -8.89
C SER A 413 12.01 40.52 -9.91
N ALA A 414 12.21 39.84 -11.04
CA ALA A 414 12.68 40.45 -12.27
C ALA A 414 11.87 39.89 -13.46
N THR A 415 11.06 40.76 -14.06
CA THR A 415 10.37 40.52 -15.32
C THR A 415 11.39 40.58 -16.44
N THR A 416 11.62 39.46 -17.15
CA THR A 416 12.27 39.50 -18.47
C THR A 416 11.65 38.44 -19.37
N SER A 417 10.85 38.90 -20.32
CA SER A 417 10.41 38.13 -21.49
C SER A 417 11.60 37.88 -22.42
N VAL A 418 11.89 36.63 -22.80
CA VAL A 418 12.71 36.31 -23.98
C VAL A 418 12.14 35.07 -24.70
N SER A 419 12.06 35.23 -26.01
CA SER A 419 11.47 34.42 -27.08
C SER A 419 12.11 33.05 -27.32
N LEU A 420 11.30 32.13 -27.84
CA LEU A 420 11.68 30.85 -28.45
C LEU A 420 12.60 31.07 -29.67
N SER A 421 13.84 30.58 -29.60
CA SER A 421 14.62 30.17 -30.77
C SER A 421 15.80 29.29 -30.37
N THR A 422 15.74 27.99 -30.66
CA THR A 422 16.91 27.21 -31.06
C THR A 422 16.47 26.17 -32.09
N THR A 423 16.86 26.43 -33.33
CA THR A 423 16.76 25.58 -34.50
C THR A 423 17.88 24.54 -34.43
N THR A 424 17.56 23.25 -34.37
CA THR A 424 18.55 22.19 -34.56
C THR A 424 18.69 21.93 -36.06
N LEU A 425 19.83 22.31 -36.64
CA LEU A 425 20.18 21.97 -38.02
C LEU A 425 20.74 20.54 -38.05
N VAL A 426 20.02 19.64 -38.71
CA VAL A 426 20.51 18.32 -39.11
C VAL A 426 21.15 18.47 -40.49
N SER A 427 22.48 18.33 -40.59
CA SER A 427 23.18 18.26 -41.88
C SER A 427 23.49 16.80 -42.21
N ILE A 428 22.89 16.30 -43.30
CA ILE A 428 23.12 14.95 -43.83
C ILE A 428 24.10 15.08 -44.99
N ILE A 429 25.31 14.55 -44.86
CA ILE A 429 26.26 14.42 -45.99
C ILE A 429 26.36 12.94 -46.35
N PRO A 430 25.87 12.51 -47.54
CA PRO A 430 26.01 11.14 -47.98
C PRO A 430 27.41 10.92 -48.58
N THR A 431 28.20 10.02 -47.99
CA THR A 431 29.49 9.59 -48.55
C THR A 431 29.30 8.29 -49.33
N ILE A 432 29.29 8.35 -50.66
CA ILE A 432 29.22 7.17 -51.52
C ILE A 432 30.63 6.60 -51.66
N THR A 433 30.84 5.36 -51.19
CA THR A 433 32.10 4.63 -51.42
C THR A 433 31.87 3.60 -52.53
N THR A 434 32.29 3.89 -53.76
CA THR A 434 32.26 2.91 -54.86
C THR A 434 33.45 1.95 -54.74
N ARG A 435 33.20 0.64 -54.63
CA ARG A 435 34.22 -0.40 -54.87
C ARG A 435 34.02 -1.01 -56.26
N THR A 436 35.02 -0.88 -57.12
CA THR A 436 35.05 -1.55 -58.44
C THR A 436 35.45 -3.01 -58.26
N ILE A 437 34.59 -3.95 -58.65
CA ILE A 437 34.93 -5.38 -58.74
C ILE A 437 35.20 -5.70 -60.21
N VAL A 438 36.42 -6.13 -60.52
CA VAL A 438 36.78 -6.65 -61.85
C VAL A 438 36.63 -8.17 -61.81
N VAL A 439 35.72 -8.72 -62.63
CA VAL A 439 35.53 -10.16 -62.81
C VAL A 439 36.15 -10.60 -64.13
N THR A 440 37.21 -11.41 -64.06
CA THR A 440 37.72 -12.16 -65.23
C THR A 440 37.14 -13.57 -65.22
N HIS A 441 36.48 -13.91 -66.33
CA HIS A 441 35.87 -15.20 -66.73
C HIS A 441 36.72 -16.42 -66.30
N THR A 442 36.19 -17.53 -65.75
CA THR A 442 35.27 -18.50 -66.37
C THR A 442 34.62 -19.43 -65.33
N GLN A 443 33.42 -19.92 -65.67
CA GLN A 443 32.59 -20.96 -65.04
C GLN A 443 31.50 -20.54 -64.03
N VAL A 444 30.39 -21.26 -64.15
CA VAL A 444 29.01 -20.92 -63.76
C VAL A 444 28.71 -21.36 -62.33
N GLN A 445 28.41 -20.41 -61.44
CA GLN A 445 27.68 -20.57 -60.16
C GLN A 445 26.93 -19.25 -59.87
N PRO A 446 25.69 -19.26 -59.35
CA PRO A 446 25.01 -18.03 -58.95
C PRO A 446 25.63 -17.48 -57.64
N ILE A 447 26.16 -16.26 -57.69
CA ILE A 447 26.62 -15.51 -56.51
C ILE A 447 25.52 -14.51 -56.14
N THR A 448 24.95 -14.65 -54.95
CA THR A 448 24.05 -13.64 -54.37
C THR A 448 24.92 -12.55 -53.73
N VAL A 449 24.85 -11.32 -54.23
CA VAL A 449 25.51 -10.15 -53.63
C VAL A 449 24.48 -9.39 -52.82
N THR A 450 24.66 -9.33 -51.50
CA THR A 450 23.90 -8.45 -50.61
C THR A 450 24.64 -7.12 -50.46
N GLU A 451 24.11 -6.03 -51.02
CA GLU A 451 24.57 -4.68 -50.71
C GLU A 451 24.02 -4.27 -49.35
N THR A 452 24.91 -3.92 -48.41
CA THR A 452 24.56 -3.25 -47.16
C THR A 452 24.97 -1.79 -47.26
N THR A 453 23.99 -0.89 -47.19
CA THR A 453 24.25 0.54 -47.00
C THR A 453 24.27 0.83 -45.50
N SER A 454 25.34 1.43 -45.00
CA SER A 454 25.42 1.92 -43.62
C SER A 454 25.41 3.45 -43.62
N LEU A 455 24.56 4.03 -42.77
CA LEU A 455 24.48 5.48 -42.55
C LEU A 455 25.16 5.77 -41.21
N THR A 456 26.18 6.64 -41.19
CA THR A 456 26.85 7.06 -39.95
C THR A 456 26.35 8.43 -39.54
N VAL A 457 25.70 8.52 -38.38
CA VAL A 457 25.27 9.79 -37.77
C VAL A 457 26.26 10.15 -36.67
N THR A 458 26.89 11.32 -36.76
CA THR A 458 27.81 11.82 -35.73
C THR A 458 27.13 12.94 -34.93
N ILE A 459 26.89 12.71 -33.64
CA ILE A 459 26.39 13.74 -32.71
C ILE A 459 27.61 14.29 -31.97
N THR A 460 27.83 15.60 -32.06
CA THR A 460 28.91 16.28 -31.33
C THR A 460 28.30 17.07 -30.17
N GLU A 461 28.55 16.64 -28.92
CA GLU A 461 28.24 17.47 -27.75
C GLU A 461 29.35 18.50 -27.53
N THR A 462 28.96 19.75 -27.26
CA THR A 462 29.88 20.78 -26.76
C THR A 462 29.75 20.83 -25.24
N PRO A 463 30.84 20.63 -24.47
CA PRO A 463 30.75 20.59 -23.01
C PRO A 463 30.46 21.99 -22.46
N LEU A 464 29.36 22.13 -21.70
CA LEU A 464 29.09 23.31 -20.89
C LEU A 464 30.01 23.29 -19.66
N VAL A 465 30.98 24.19 -19.61
CA VAL A 465 31.82 24.38 -18.42
C VAL A 465 31.08 25.30 -17.44
N LEU A 466 30.45 24.74 -16.43
CA LEU A 466 29.89 25.49 -15.30
C LEU A 466 30.94 25.59 -14.19
N THR A 467 31.35 26.80 -13.85
CA THR A 467 32.23 27.07 -12.70
C THR A 467 31.45 27.00 -11.39
N PRO A 468 31.99 26.38 -10.33
CA PRO A 468 31.21 26.03 -9.13
C PRO A 468 30.97 27.26 -8.25
N THR A 469 29.71 27.68 -8.16
CA THR A 469 29.18 28.32 -6.95
C THR A 469 28.02 27.47 -6.47
N SER A 470 28.28 26.74 -5.37
CA SER A 470 27.38 25.91 -4.57
C SER A 470 26.11 25.39 -5.26
N LEU A 471 26.24 24.28 -5.99
CA LEU A 471 25.12 23.51 -6.53
C LEU A 471 25.11 22.14 -5.82
N CYS A 472 24.02 21.80 -5.14
CA CYS A 472 23.84 20.51 -4.46
C CYS A 472 23.70 19.36 -5.48
N CYS A 473 24.23 18.18 -5.13
CA CYS A 473 24.29 16.98 -5.98
C CYS A 473 22.92 16.45 -6.49
N GLU A 474 21.80 16.91 -5.94
CA GLU A 474 20.45 16.49 -6.31
C GLU A 474 19.90 17.22 -7.54
N THR A 475 20.30 18.49 -7.76
CA THR A 475 20.05 19.19 -9.03
C THR A 475 20.84 18.54 -10.17
N LEU A 476 22.02 17.99 -9.87
CA LEU A 476 22.82 17.20 -10.81
C LEU A 476 22.13 15.88 -11.20
N ARG A 477 21.48 15.19 -10.24
CA ARG A 477 20.65 13.99 -10.47
C ARG A 477 19.42 14.27 -11.34
N ASN A 478 18.69 15.34 -11.06
CA ASN A 478 17.51 15.70 -11.85
C ASN A 478 17.86 16.14 -13.28
N PHE A 479 19.02 16.79 -13.48
CA PHE A 479 19.53 17.11 -14.81
C PHE A 479 19.96 15.85 -15.58
N GLN A 480 20.55 14.87 -14.90
CA GLN A 480 20.91 13.57 -15.46
C GLN A 480 19.68 12.71 -15.82
N GLU A 481 18.62 12.75 -15.01
CA GLU A 481 17.34 12.07 -15.31
C GLU A 481 16.58 12.76 -16.46
N LEU A 482 16.64 14.09 -16.58
CA LEU A 482 16.11 14.82 -17.75
C LEU A 482 16.90 14.48 -19.02
N GLN A 483 18.23 14.33 -18.92
CA GLN A 483 19.08 13.86 -20.02
C GLN A 483 18.74 12.43 -20.42
N LYS A 484 18.47 11.53 -19.47
CA LYS A 484 18.03 10.14 -19.72
C LYS A 484 16.65 10.08 -20.38
N SER A 485 15.70 10.91 -19.97
CA SER A 485 14.37 10.99 -20.59
C SER A 485 14.45 11.50 -22.03
N LEU A 486 15.24 12.55 -22.28
CA LEU A 486 15.43 13.09 -23.63
C LEU A 486 16.12 12.07 -24.56
N MET A 487 17.07 11.30 -24.03
CA MET A 487 17.74 10.22 -24.77
C MET A 487 16.84 8.99 -24.98
N SER A 488 15.89 8.73 -24.07
CA SER A 488 14.84 7.72 -24.20
C SER A 488 13.86 8.07 -25.33
N ASP A 489 13.46 9.34 -25.44
CA ASP A 489 12.52 9.80 -26.46
C ASP A 489 13.17 9.86 -27.86
N VAL A 490 14.43 10.28 -27.94
CA VAL A 490 15.21 10.22 -29.19
C VAL A 490 15.44 8.77 -29.64
N SER A 491 15.68 7.84 -28.70
CA SER A 491 15.81 6.42 -29.03
C SER A 491 14.48 5.72 -29.35
N ALA A 492 13.34 6.28 -28.93
CA ALA A 492 12.01 5.83 -29.36
C ALA A 492 11.68 6.30 -30.79
N ILE A 493 12.07 7.51 -31.18
CA ILE A 493 11.90 8.04 -32.55
C ILE A 493 12.77 7.25 -33.55
N VAL A 494 13.98 6.84 -33.17
CA VAL A 494 14.88 6.05 -34.03
C VAL A 494 14.44 4.58 -34.14
N ARG A 495 13.90 3.98 -33.08
CA ARG A 495 13.39 2.59 -33.07
C ARG A 495 12.19 2.37 -34.01
N ASN A 496 11.38 3.38 -34.24
CA ASN A 496 10.23 3.29 -35.15
C ASN A 496 10.59 3.52 -36.64
N GLY A 497 11.85 3.80 -36.97
CA GLY A 497 12.26 4.19 -38.32
C GLY A 497 13.21 3.24 -39.05
N LEU A 498 14.09 2.49 -38.38
CA LEU A 498 15.18 1.76 -39.04
C LEU A 498 15.56 0.50 -38.24
N ASN A 499 15.07 -0.66 -38.68
CA ASN A 499 15.54 -1.97 -38.20
C ASN A 499 16.93 -2.27 -38.82
N ASP A 500 17.86 -2.77 -38.02
CA ASP A 500 19.23 -3.21 -38.36
C ASP A 500 20.40 -2.20 -38.27
N ILE A 501 20.74 -1.70 -37.07
CA ILE A 501 22.14 -1.40 -36.69
C ILE A 501 22.37 -1.69 -35.20
N SER A 502 23.43 -2.44 -34.87
CA SER A 502 23.95 -2.64 -33.51
C SER A 502 24.88 -1.49 -33.08
N LEU A 503 24.65 -0.92 -31.90
CA LEU A 503 25.39 0.24 -31.37
C LEU A 503 26.49 -0.24 -30.40
N ILE A 504 27.76 0.01 -30.73
CA ILE A 504 28.91 -0.20 -29.84
C ILE A 504 29.30 1.15 -29.24
N VAL A 505 29.15 1.33 -27.93
CA VAL A 505 29.66 2.50 -27.20
C VAL A 505 30.98 2.13 -26.53
N ARG A 506 32.09 2.78 -26.90
CA ARG A 506 33.36 2.72 -26.17
C ARG A 506 33.42 3.88 -25.17
N GLY A 507 33.44 3.58 -23.87
CA GLY A 507 33.76 4.55 -22.83
C GLY A 507 35.27 4.63 -22.62
N GLU A 508 35.86 5.82 -22.72
CA GLU A 508 37.22 6.10 -22.23
C GLU A 508 37.14 6.74 -20.83
N ASN A 509 38.11 6.35 -20.00
CA ASN A 509 38.24 6.62 -18.57
C ASN A 509 38.00 8.09 -18.14
N LEU A 510 37.21 8.28 -17.08
CA LEU A 510 37.17 9.52 -16.30
C LEU A 510 37.70 9.23 -14.89
N THR A 511 38.79 9.91 -14.54
CA THR A 511 39.44 9.89 -13.21
C THR A 511 38.75 10.82 -12.22
N GLU A 512 38.54 10.37 -10.98
CA GLU A 512 37.98 11.12 -9.85
C GLU A 512 38.91 12.23 -9.32
N PRO A 513 38.38 13.37 -8.82
CA PRO A 513 39.10 14.28 -7.94
C PRO A 513 38.75 14.06 -6.44
N GLU A 514 39.77 14.19 -5.59
CA GLU A 514 39.76 13.89 -4.14
C GLU A 514 38.76 14.69 -3.27
N PRO A 515 38.24 14.08 -2.18
CA PRO A 515 37.39 14.75 -1.20
C PRO A 515 38.21 15.34 -0.05
N SER A 516 38.41 16.66 -0.01
CA SER A 516 38.85 17.33 1.22
C SER A 516 38.31 18.76 1.36
N LYS A 517 37.19 18.89 2.09
CA LYS A 517 36.85 19.98 3.03
C LYS A 517 35.36 19.93 3.40
N CYS A 518 35.04 19.14 4.42
CA CYS A 518 33.97 19.35 5.41
C CYS A 518 34.34 18.46 6.62
N GLU A 519 34.72 19.06 7.75
CA GLU A 519 35.20 18.35 8.94
C GLU A 519 34.05 17.81 9.83
N LYS A 520 34.02 16.48 9.99
CA LYS A 520 33.91 15.66 11.22
C LYS A 520 32.91 16.01 12.36
N ASN A 521 31.77 15.29 12.36
CA ASN A 521 31.22 14.33 13.36
C ASN A 521 30.89 14.74 14.83
N PRO A 522 29.90 14.10 15.53
CA PRO A 522 29.67 12.64 15.51
C PRO A 522 28.21 12.17 15.47
N LEU A 523 27.84 11.48 14.38
CA LEU A 523 27.00 10.27 14.42
C LEU A 523 27.18 9.49 13.10
N GLU A 524 28.43 9.40 12.61
CA GLU A 524 28.84 8.27 11.76
C GLU A 524 29.33 7.13 12.66
N SER A 525 28.46 6.17 12.89
CA SER A 525 28.70 4.76 12.55
C SER A 525 27.30 4.14 12.55
N ILE A 526 26.72 3.71 11.44
CA ILE A 526 27.21 2.69 10.50
C ILE A 526 26.48 2.95 9.16
N ILE A 527 27.17 3.52 8.16
CA ILE A 527 26.89 3.19 6.76
C ILE A 527 28.09 2.34 6.35
N PRO A 528 27.93 1.07 5.96
CA PRO A 528 29.03 0.38 5.36
C PRO A 528 29.32 1.04 4.00
N THR A 529 30.57 1.50 3.84
CA THR A 529 31.27 1.55 2.55
C THR A 529 30.85 0.39 1.65
N PRO A 530 30.85 0.57 0.30
CA PRO A 530 30.36 -0.45 -0.63
C PRO A 530 31.01 -1.79 -0.31
N ILE A 531 30.23 -2.70 0.28
CA ILE A 531 30.71 -4.00 0.64
C ILE A 531 30.96 -4.71 -0.69
N SER A 532 32.22 -5.05 -0.94
CA SER A 532 32.65 -5.80 -2.12
C SER A 532 32.21 -7.28 -2.08
N THR A 533 31.08 -7.60 -1.44
CA THR A 533 30.55 -8.97 -1.37
C THR A 533 29.03 -8.97 -1.65
N PRO A 534 28.54 -9.90 -2.49
CA PRO A 534 27.12 -10.02 -2.79
C PRO A 534 26.35 -10.42 -1.53
N LEU A 535 25.29 -9.66 -1.19
CA LEU A 535 24.39 -9.93 -0.07
C LEU A 535 23.31 -10.93 -0.50
N ALA A 536 23.06 -11.97 0.30
CA ALA A 536 21.91 -12.86 0.12
C ALA A 536 20.62 -12.20 0.64
N CYS A 537 19.44 -12.67 0.22
CA CYS A 537 18.17 -12.17 0.74
C CYS A 537 18.05 -12.26 2.27
N GLU A 538 18.74 -13.22 2.89
CA GLU A 538 18.85 -13.37 4.34
C GLU A 538 19.66 -12.25 5.01
N ASP A 539 20.71 -11.75 4.35
CA ASP A 539 21.50 -10.61 4.84
C ASP A 539 20.74 -9.28 4.71
N LEU A 540 19.81 -9.19 3.75
CA LEU A 540 18.91 -8.05 3.58
C LEU A 540 17.86 -7.97 4.71
N MET A 541 17.58 -9.08 5.40
CA MET A 541 16.55 -9.15 6.46
C MET A 541 17.03 -8.57 7.80
N ASN A 542 18.33 -8.43 8.02
CA ASN A 542 18.90 -7.83 9.23
C ASN A 542 19.08 -6.30 9.13
N HIS A 543 18.68 -5.70 8.02
CA HIS A 543 18.71 -4.27 7.78
C HIS A 543 17.30 -3.73 7.50
N THR A 544 17.03 -2.48 7.88
CA THR A 544 15.77 -1.76 7.59
C THR A 544 15.69 -1.37 6.11
N LEU A 545 15.44 -2.36 5.26
CA LEU A 545 15.31 -2.22 3.81
C LEU A 545 13.83 -2.30 3.38
N GLN A 546 13.45 -1.48 2.39
CA GLN A 546 12.06 -1.36 1.91
C GLN A 546 11.83 -2.21 0.66
N SER A 547 10.58 -2.59 0.38
CA SER A 547 10.28 -3.26 -0.90
C SER A 547 10.59 -2.33 -2.08
N GLY A 548 11.23 -2.82 -3.13
CA GLY A 548 11.68 -1.97 -4.23
C GLY A 548 12.58 -2.65 -5.24
N LEU A 549 13.09 -1.86 -6.19
CA LEU A 549 14.00 -2.33 -7.22
C LEU A 549 15.45 -2.20 -6.71
N TYR A 550 16.13 -3.34 -6.62
CA TYR A 550 17.51 -3.46 -6.16
C TYR A 550 18.43 -3.84 -7.31
N HIS A 551 19.59 -3.19 -7.38
CA HIS A 551 20.66 -3.58 -8.30
C HIS A 551 21.60 -4.55 -7.59
N LEU A 552 21.52 -5.82 -7.94
CA LEU A 552 22.33 -6.87 -7.35
C LEU A 552 23.45 -7.27 -8.33
N TYR A 553 24.65 -7.49 -7.80
CA TYR A 553 25.83 -7.83 -8.59
C TYR A 553 26.08 -9.34 -8.55
N ILE A 554 25.99 -10.02 -9.68
CA ILE A 554 26.09 -11.48 -9.78
C ILE A 554 26.94 -11.85 -10.99
N LYS A 555 27.89 -12.77 -10.81
CA LYS A 555 28.71 -13.33 -11.91
C LYS A 555 29.32 -12.25 -12.84
N ASN A 556 29.74 -11.12 -12.26
CA ASN A 556 30.27 -9.93 -12.95
C ASN A 556 29.28 -9.11 -13.79
N GLU A 557 27.98 -9.24 -13.54
CA GLU A 557 26.92 -8.42 -14.15
C GLU A 557 26.01 -7.81 -13.07
N SER A 558 25.52 -6.57 -13.29
CA SER A 558 24.52 -5.94 -12.44
C SER A 558 23.12 -6.22 -12.99
N LYS A 559 22.22 -6.73 -12.14
CA LYS A 559 20.82 -7.00 -12.49
C LYS A 559 19.88 -6.25 -11.57
N ALA A 560 18.87 -5.61 -12.16
CA ALA A 560 17.76 -5.02 -11.45
C ALA A 560 16.74 -6.09 -11.08
N VAL A 561 16.42 -6.23 -9.80
CA VAL A 561 15.38 -7.15 -9.30
C VAL A 561 14.45 -6.44 -8.35
N TYR A 562 13.18 -6.83 -8.35
CA TYR A 562 12.24 -6.32 -7.36
C TYR A 562 12.25 -7.24 -6.14
N CYS A 563 12.69 -6.70 -4.99
CA CYS A 563 12.65 -7.39 -3.71
C CYS A 563 11.41 -6.92 -2.94
N GLU A 564 10.62 -7.88 -2.48
CA GLU A 564 9.49 -7.69 -1.59
C GLU A 564 9.96 -8.01 -0.17
N LEU A 565 10.39 -6.97 0.56
CA LEU A 565 11.00 -7.08 1.89
C LEU A 565 9.99 -6.81 3.02
N GLU A 566 8.92 -6.07 2.73
CA GLU A 566 7.92 -5.65 3.72
C GLU A 566 6.68 -6.55 3.78
N LYS A 567 6.29 -7.15 2.64
CA LYS A 567 5.11 -8.04 2.58
C LYS A 567 5.46 -9.42 3.12
N GLU A 568 4.74 -9.85 4.15
CA GLU A 568 4.77 -11.23 4.62
C GLU A 568 3.98 -12.14 3.68
N ILE A 569 4.68 -13.09 3.05
CA ILE A 569 4.08 -14.14 2.24
C ILE A 569 4.05 -15.41 3.10
N LYS A 570 2.86 -15.79 3.59
CA LYS A 570 2.65 -16.91 4.53
C LYS A 570 3.54 -16.83 5.79
N GLY A 571 3.78 -15.62 6.30
CA GLY A 571 4.59 -15.37 7.50
C GLY A 571 6.09 -15.25 7.27
N ASP A 572 6.55 -15.32 6.01
CA ASP A 572 7.94 -15.12 5.62
C ASP A 572 8.12 -13.77 4.90
N ARG A 573 9.25 -13.09 5.15
CA ARG A 573 9.73 -11.90 4.40
C ARG A 573 10.94 -12.23 3.54
N GLY A 574 11.37 -11.28 2.70
CA GLY A 574 12.63 -11.36 1.95
C GLY A 574 12.53 -12.09 0.62
N PHE A 575 11.41 -11.93 -0.08
CA PHE A 575 11.18 -12.62 -1.36
C PHE A 575 11.58 -11.74 -2.54
N MET A 576 12.16 -12.34 -3.58
CA MET A 576 12.32 -11.72 -4.89
C MET A 576 11.11 -12.06 -5.77
N ARG A 577 10.44 -11.04 -6.33
CA ARG A 577 9.35 -11.26 -7.28
C ARG A 577 9.93 -11.56 -8.66
N ILE A 578 9.54 -12.69 -9.25
CA ILE A 578 10.01 -13.12 -10.58
C ILE A 578 8.92 -13.11 -11.65
N ALA A 579 7.64 -13.05 -11.25
CA ALA A 579 6.52 -12.95 -12.17
C ALA A 579 5.42 -12.06 -11.60
N ASN A 580 4.81 -11.24 -12.46
CA ASN A 580 3.61 -10.45 -12.18
C ASN A 580 2.80 -10.28 -13.47
N VAL A 581 2.06 -11.32 -13.85
CA VAL A 581 1.12 -11.27 -14.97
C VAL A 581 -0.25 -11.01 -14.39
N ASN A 582 -0.82 -9.83 -14.62
CA ASN A 582 -2.18 -9.50 -14.23
C ASN A 582 -2.95 -8.98 -15.45
N MET A 583 -3.72 -9.85 -16.08
CA MET A 583 -4.44 -9.57 -17.32
C MET A 583 -5.60 -8.57 -17.15
N SER A 584 -5.93 -8.20 -15.90
CA SER A 584 -6.84 -7.09 -15.62
C SER A 584 -6.23 -5.73 -16.00
N ASP A 585 -4.90 -5.63 -16.06
CA ASP A 585 -4.21 -4.47 -16.63
C ASP A 585 -4.20 -4.59 -18.17
N PRO A 586 -4.81 -3.64 -18.90
CA PRO A 586 -4.87 -3.68 -20.36
C PRO A 586 -3.51 -3.68 -21.05
N ASN A 587 -2.44 -3.24 -20.36
CA ASN A 587 -1.07 -3.18 -20.89
C ASN A 587 -0.24 -4.43 -20.57
N THR A 588 -0.79 -5.39 -19.82
CA THR A 588 -0.11 -6.68 -19.59
C THR A 588 -0.32 -7.59 -20.78
N ASP A 589 0.78 -8.09 -21.34
CA ASP A 589 0.80 -9.14 -22.36
C ASP A 589 0.94 -10.52 -21.73
N CYS A 590 0.48 -11.55 -22.45
CA CYS A 590 0.73 -12.92 -22.03
C CYS A 590 2.24 -13.23 -22.11
N PRO A 591 2.77 -14.02 -21.16
CA PRO A 591 4.16 -14.42 -21.21
C PRO A 591 4.41 -15.29 -22.45
N ASP A 592 5.65 -15.24 -22.95
CA ASP A 592 6.08 -16.01 -24.11
C ASP A 592 5.70 -17.49 -23.95
N GLY A 593 5.09 -18.05 -25.01
CA GLY A 593 4.59 -19.43 -25.02
C GLY A 593 3.12 -19.57 -24.60
N LEU A 594 2.46 -18.52 -24.12
CA LEU A 594 1.01 -18.48 -23.93
C LEU A 594 0.35 -17.47 -24.89
N SER A 595 -0.89 -17.77 -25.28
CA SER A 595 -1.64 -16.97 -26.24
C SER A 595 -2.71 -16.13 -25.53
N LEU A 596 -2.90 -14.88 -25.96
CA LEU A 596 -3.98 -14.04 -25.44
C LEU A 596 -5.35 -14.62 -25.86
N ARG A 597 -6.25 -14.73 -24.88
CA ARG A 597 -7.67 -15.03 -25.06
C ARG A 597 -8.49 -13.86 -24.53
N THR A 598 -9.53 -13.49 -25.25
CA THR A 598 -10.46 -12.44 -24.83
C THR A 598 -11.89 -12.94 -24.96
N ASP A 599 -12.63 -12.92 -23.86
CA ASP A 599 -14.05 -13.28 -23.81
C ASP A 599 -14.81 -12.11 -23.18
N GLY A 600 -15.45 -11.29 -24.02
CA GLY A 600 -16.02 -10.02 -23.58
C GLY A 600 -14.94 -9.07 -23.06
N ASN A 601 -15.03 -8.68 -21.79
CA ASN A 601 -14.04 -7.81 -21.14
C ASN A 601 -12.95 -8.59 -20.39
N LEU A 602 -13.06 -9.92 -20.30
CA LEU A 602 -12.09 -10.75 -19.59
C LEU A 602 -10.92 -11.10 -20.53
N ARG A 603 -9.70 -10.75 -20.11
CA ARG A 603 -8.45 -11.13 -20.78
C ARG A 603 -7.78 -12.25 -19.96
N THR A 604 -7.38 -13.32 -20.64
CA THR A 604 -6.69 -14.47 -20.05
C THR A 604 -5.58 -14.96 -20.97
N CYS A 605 -4.63 -15.71 -20.43
CA CYS A 605 -3.57 -16.38 -21.16
C CYS A 605 -3.89 -17.87 -21.24
N GLN A 606 -4.06 -18.36 -22.46
CA GLN A 606 -4.46 -19.73 -22.77
C GLN A 606 -3.28 -20.48 -23.41
N ARG A 607 -3.41 -21.80 -23.60
CA ARG A 607 -2.36 -22.58 -24.28
C ARG A 607 -2.12 -22.06 -25.69
N ASP A 608 -0.88 -21.97 -26.13
CA ASP A 608 -0.57 -21.66 -27.53
C ASP A 608 -0.75 -22.91 -28.43
N GLU A 609 -0.46 -24.08 -27.86
CA GLU A 609 -0.71 -25.39 -28.49
C GLU A 609 -2.22 -25.61 -28.67
N GLN A 610 -2.62 -25.99 -29.89
CA GLN A 610 -4.02 -26.23 -30.22
C GLN A 610 -4.42 -27.68 -29.96
N GLY A 611 -3.48 -28.62 -30.08
CA GLY A 611 -3.70 -30.04 -29.81
C GLY A 611 -3.54 -30.42 -28.34
N LYS A 612 -3.49 -31.73 -28.09
CA LYS A 612 -3.08 -32.26 -26.77
C LYS A 612 -1.63 -31.89 -26.51
N GLY A 613 -1.34 -31.35 -25.33
CA GLY A 613 -0.01 -30.80 -25.07
C GLY A 613 0.04 -29.80 -23.95
N CYS A 614 1.26 -29.40 -23.63
CA CYS A 614 1.53 -28.30 -22.72
C CYS A 614 2.16 -27.14 -23.50
N SER A 615 1.76 -25.93 -23.14
CA SER A 615 2.48 -24.71 -23.50
C SER A 615 3.26 -24.21 -22.30
N SER A 616 4.51 -23.81 -22.51
CA SER A 616 5.41 -23.41 -21.42
C SER A 616 5.69 -21.91 -21.47
N ALA A 617 5.59 -21.26 -20.32
CA ALA A 617 6.11 -19.92 -20.06
C ALA A 617 7.26 -20.00 -19.05
N HIS A 618 8.30 -19.21 -19.25
CA HIS A 618 9.51 -19.23 -18.41
C HIS A 618 9.67 -17.91 -17.66
N PHE A 619 9.88 -18.00 -16.35
CA PHE A 619 10.09 -16.87 -15.46
C PHE A 619 11.53 -16.87 -14.98
N ASN A 620 12.28 -15.87 -15.45
CA ASN A 620 13.72 -15.78 -15.25
C ASN A 620 14.04 -15.47 -13.79
N THR A 621 14.76 -16.37 -13.13
CA THR A 621 15.22 -16.17 -11.73
C THR A 621 16.52 -15.37 -11.69
N SER A 622 16.98 -14.85 -12.82
CA SER A 622 18.21 -14.07 -13.00
C SER A 622 19.49 -14.80 -12.59
N GLY A 623 19.41 -16.12 -12.37
CA GLY A 623 20.50 -16.95 -11.87
C GLY A 623 20.71 -16.86 -10.35
N PHE A 624 19.76 -16.30 -9.60
CA PHE A 624 19.78 -16.33 -8.13
C PHE A 624 19.49 -17.73 -7.63
N GLU A 625 20.24 -18.17 -6.62
CA GLU A 625 19.89 -19.39 -5.91
C GLU A 625 18.69 -19.14 -4.99
N TYR A 626 17.73 -20.06 -4.99
CA TYR A 626 16.56 -20.03 -4.14
C TYR A 626 16.27 -21.43 -3.59
N SER A 627 15.61 -21.47 -2.43
CA SER A 627 15.16 -22.71 -1.78
C SER A 627 13.68 -22.70 -1.41
N LYS A 628 12.97 -21.60 -1.66
CA LYS A 628 11.52 -21.52 -1.45
C LYS A 628 10.86 -20.80 -2.61
N VAL A 629 9.70 -21.31 -3.04
CA VAL A 629 8.86 -20.70 -4.07
C VAL A 629 7.48 -20.47 -3.49
N CYS A 630 6.99 -19.24 -3.59
CA CYS A 630 5.63 -18.87 -3.24
C CYS A 630 4.93 -18.22 -4.42
N GLY A 631 3.62 -18.35 -4.51
CA GLY A 631 2.87 -17.68 -5.55
C GLY A 631 1.37 -17.85 -5.44
N ARG A 632 0.69 -17.20 -6.37
CA ARG A 632 -0.74 -17.35 -6.63
C ARG A 632 -0.97 -17.31 -8.14
N ILE A 633 -1.82 -18.20 -8.63
CA ILE A 633 -2.31 -18.18 -10.01
C ILE A 633 -3.83 -18.21 -9.92
N ARG A 634 -4.49 -17.55 -10.86
CA ARG A 634 -5.94 -17.66 -11.01
C ARG A 634 -6.26 -18.02 -12.44
N GLY A 635 -7.18 -18.97 -12.59
CA GLY A 635 -7.57 -19.51 -13.88
C GLY A 635 -9.08 -19.63 -14.02
N TYR A 636 -9.51 -20.16 -15.15
CA TYR A 636 -10.92 -20.37 -15.45
C TYR A 636 -11.09 -21.72 -16.13
N GLN A 637 -12.24 -22.36 -15.93
CA GLN A 637 -12.58 -23.57 -16.66
C GLN A 637 -13.08 -23.20 -18.06
N TRP A 638 -12.45 -23.76 -19.10
CA TRP A 638 -13.02 -23.80 -20.45
C TRP A 638 -13.46 -25.23 -20.78
N ALA A 639 -14.77 -25.39 -21.00
CA ALA A 639 -15.40 -26.65 -21.38
C ALA A 639 -15.09 -27.81 -20.40
N SER A 640 -14.34 -28.84 -20.78
CA SER A 640 -14.30 -30.12 -20.05
C SER A 640 -12.92 -30.59 -19.53
N PRO A 641 -12.13 -29.76 -18.83
CA PRO A 641 -10.87 -30.22 -18.25
C PRO A 641 -11.14 -31.29 -17.19
N ASN A 642 -10.26 -32.28 -17.08
CA ASN A 642 -10.51 -33.51 -16.32
C ASN A 642 -9.46 -33.80 -15.23
N ALA A 643 -8.85 -32.75 -14.68
CA ALA A 643 -7.89 -32.81 -13.58
C ALA A 643 -6.80 -33.86 -13.84
N PHE A 644 -6.71 -34.91 -13.00
CA PHE A 644 -5.67 -35.95 -13.07
C PHE A 644 -6.13 -37.23 -13.78
N TYR A 645 -7.23 -37.18 -14.54
CA TYR A 645 -7.83 -38.35 -15.18
C TYR A 645 -6.82 -39.20 -15.96
N TRP A 646 -5.98 -38.55 -16.76
CA TRP A 646 -5.01 -39.27 -17.60
C TRP A 646 -3.98 -40.04 -16.77
N TYR A 647 -3.60 -39.52 -15.59
CA TYR A 647 -2.76 -40.24 -14.64
C TYR A 647 -3.48 -41.43 -14.01
N GLN A 648 -4.77 -41.32 -13.71
CA GLN A 648 -5.54 -42.46 -13.20
C GLN A 648 -5.54 -43.64 -14.18
N ARG A 649 -5.48 -43.37 -15.49
CA ARG A 649 -5.38 -44.40 -16.54
C ARG A 649 -3.96 -44.94 -16.75
N ASN A 650 -2.93 -44.16 -16.44
CA ASN A 650 -1.54 -44.55 -16.62
C ASN A 650 -0.68 -44.07 -15.46
N LYS A 651 -0.55 -44.92 -14.43
CA LYS A 651 0.26 -44.64 -13.24
C LYS A 651 1.78 -44.55 -13.50
N ARG A 652 2.24 -44.75 -14.75
CA ARG A 652 3.66 -44.67 -15.16
C ARG A 652 4.05 -43.30 -15.71
N LEU A 653 3.13 -42.34 -15.83
CA LEU A 653 3.47 -41.00 -16.31
C LEU A 653 4.46 -40.32 -15.36
N THR A 654 5.38 -39.59 -15.96
CA THR A 654 6.43 -38.82 -15.31
C THR A 654 6.10 -37.34 -15.30
N ILE A 655 6.92 -36.54 -14.62
CA ILE A 655 6.79 -35.08 -14.62
C ILE A 655 6.84 -34.45 -16.02
N ASN A 656 7.40 -35.15 -17.02
CA ASN A 656 7.50 -34.64 -18.38
C ASN A 656 6.23 -34.87 -19.20
N ASP A 657 5.37 -35.79 -18.79
CA ASP A 657 4.19 -36.18 -19.53
C ASP A 657 2.98 -35.27 -19.22
N LEU A 658 1.91 -35.45 -20.00
CA LEU A 658 0.61 -34.81 -19.79
C LEU A 658 -0.16 -35.59 -18.71
N TYR A 659 0.03 -35.26 -17.44
CA TYR A 659 -0.63 -35.97 -16.33
C TYR A 659 -1.78 -35.18 -15.69
N VAL A 660 -1.94 -33.91 -16.04
CA VAL A 660 -2.92 -32.99 -15.48
C VAL A 660 -3.42 -32.00 -16.52
N ASP A 661 -4.70 -31.66 -16.44
CA ASP A 661 -5.29 -30.51 -17.14
C ASP A 661 -5.26 -29.29 -16.21
N GLY A 662 -4.48 -28.29 -16.58
CA GLY A 662 -4.25 -27.11 -15.74
C GLY A 662 -2.79 -26.66 -15.75
N ALA A 663 -2.38 -25.91 -14.72
CA ALA A 663 -1.08 -25.25 -14.64
C ALA A 663 -0.10 -26.00 -13.74
N VAL A 664 1.11 -26.24 -14.22
CA VAL A 664 2.18 -26.92 -13.48
C VAL A 664 3.39 -26.01 -13.39
N LEU A 665 3.85 -25.74 -12.16
CA LEU A 665 5.10 -25.06 -11.90
C LEU A 665 6.21 -26.09 -11.69
N THR A 666 7.29 -25.95 -12.47
CA THR A 666 8.48 -26.79 -12.36
C THR A 666 9.75 -25.95 -12.39
N ASN A 667 10.83 -26.53 -11.89
CA ASN A 667 12.18 -25.99 -12.02
C ASN A 667 13.15 -27.10 -12.45
N GLN A 668 14.43 -26.77 -12.59
CA GLN A 668 15.47 -27.75 -12.87
C GLN A 668 16.33 -27.96 -11.62
N VAL A 669 16.47 -29.21 -11.19
CA VAL A 669 17.37 -29.63 -10.11
C VAL A 669 18.23 -30.74 -10.65
N ASN A 670 19.56 -30.55 -10.67
CA ASN A 670 20.52 -31.49 -11.27
C ASN A 670 20.15 -31.87 -12.72
N GLU A 671 19.84 -30.87 -13.56
CA GLU A 671 19.46 -31.03 -14.97
C GLU A 671 18.19 -31.87 -15.22
N SER A 672 17.44 -32.16 -14.16
CA SER A 672 16.17 -32.86 -14.23
C SER A 672 15.03 -31.94 -13.80
N ARG A 673 13.91 -32.02 -14.51
CA ARG A 673 12.69 -31.30 -14.16
C ARG A 673 12.21 -31.76 -12.79
N SER A 674 11.96 -30.81 -11.90
CA SER A 674 11.48 -31.03 -10.54
C SER A 674 10.17 -30.28 -10.30
N HIS A 675 9.25 -30.89 -9.57
CA HIS A 675 7.91 -30.38 -9.35
C HIS A 675 7.91 -29.35 -8.22
N ILE A 676 7.37 -28.16 -8.50
CA ILE A 676 7.07 -27.18 -7.47
C ILE A 676 5.62 -27.39 -7.07
N TRP A 677 4.67 -27.05 -7.94
CA TRP A 677 3.28 -26.94 -7.53
C TRP A 677 2.32 -27.10 -8.71
N THR A 678 1.15 -27.70 -8.51
CA THR A 678 0.18 -27.99 -9.58
C THR A 678 -1.22 -27.43 -9.30
N PHE A 679 -1.80 -26.77 -10.29
CA PHE A 679 -3.21 -26.41 -10.37
C PHE A 679 -3.93 -27.33 -11.37
N ALA A 680 -4.94 -28.06 -10.92
CA ALA A 680 -5.76 -28.93 -11.75
C ALA A 680 -7.17 -28.35 -11.92
N ALA A 681 -7.67 -28.28 -13.15
CA ALA A 681 -9.05 -27.92 -13.45
C ALA A 681 -9.88 -29.18 -13.70
N ALA A 682 -11.00 -29.33 -13.00
CA ALA A 682 -11.92 -30.46 -13.14
C ALA A 682 -13.21 -30.09 -13.87
N ILE A 683 -13.97 -31.14 -14.19
CA ILE A 683 -15.08 -31.07 -15.14
C ILE A 683 -16.37 -30.51 -14.53
N ASP A 684 -16.83 -31.07 -13.41
CA ASP A 684 -17.97 -30.59 -12.64
C ASP A 684 -17.97 -31.13 -11.20
N GLU A 685 -18.87 -30.59 -10.37
CA GLU A 685 -19.01 -30.94 -8.96
C GLU A 685 -19.87 -32.20 -8.70
N VAL A 686 -20.64 -32.68 -9.68
CA VAL A 686 -21.77 -33.60 -9.43
C VAL A 686 -21.43 -35.07 -9.67
N GLY A 687 -20.19 -35.40 -10.07
CA GLY A 687 -19.68 -36.77 -10.01
C GLY A 687 -20.51 -37.76 -10.82
N ARG A 688 -20.86 -37.40 -12.06
CA ARG A 688 -21.78 -38.16 -12.94
C ARG A 688 -21.39 -39.62 -13.20
N SER A 689 -20.18 -40.06 -12.84
CA SER A 689 -19.65 -41.36 -13.27
C SER A 689 -18.77 -42.09 -12.25
N GLY A 690 -18.72 -41.68 -10.98
CA GLY A 690 -17.90 -42.36 -9.97
C GLY A 690 -16.42 -42.60 -10.34
N ALA A 691 -15.82 -41.83 -11.25
CA ALA A 691 -14.52 -42.18 -11.83
C ALA A 691 -13.74 -40.95 -12.34
N ALA A 692 -12.63 -40.62 -11.67
CA ALA A 692 -11.38 -40.04 -12.17
C ALA A 692 -11.37 -38.64 -12.83
N PHE A 693 -12.51 -38.02 -13.14
CA PHE A 693 -12.57 -36.70 -13.79
C PHE A 693 -12.71 -35.51 -12.82
N ASP A 694 -12.93 -35.80 -11.54
CA ASP A 694 -13.26 -34.82 -10.50
C ASP A 694 -12.06 -34.55 -9.59
N CYS A 695 -12.07 -33.39 -8.93
CA CYS A 695 -11.22 -33.13 -7.78
C CYS A 695 -11.68 -33.99 -6.59
N GLN A 696 -10.80 -34.39 -5.66
CA GLN A 696 -11.23 -35.18 -4.51
C GLN A 696 -10.79 -34.56 -3.19
N CYS A 697 -11.78 -34.23 -2.34
CA CYS A 697 -11.62 -33.51 -1.08
C CYS A 697 -12.30 -34.23 0.09
N THR A 698 -11.92 -35.49 0.34
CA THR A 698 -12.21 -36.30 1.54
C THR A 698 -13.67 -36.80 1.79
N ASN A 699 -13.75 -38.04 2.32
CA ASN A 699 -14.85 -38.78 2.96
C ASN A 699 -16.16 -39.14 2.22
N ARG A 700 -16.31 -38.95 0.91
CA ARG A 700 -17.30 -39.75 0.16
C ARG A 700 -16.76 -41.18 -0.05
N GLU A 701 -17.62 -42.19 0.08
CA GLU A 701 -17.24 -43.59 -0.19
C GLU A 701 -16.59 -43.68 -1.58
N VAL A 702 -15.31 -44.04 -1.56
CA VAL A 702 -14.43 -44.08 -2.72
C VAL A 702 -14.86 -45.24 -3.62
N ILE A 703 -15.28 -44.94 -4.86
CA ILE A 703 -15.49 -45.97 -5.91
C ILE A 703 -14.16 -46.30 -6.62
N ILE A 704 -13.16 -45.41 -6.58
CA ILE A 704 -11.83 -45.55 -7.19
C ILE A 704 -10.73 -44.85 -6.37
N ASP A 705 -9.61 -45.53 -6.10
CA ASP A 705 -8.43 -44.93 -5.44
C ASP A 705 -7.86 -43.79 -6.30
N PHE A 706 -8.28 -42.56 -6.01
CA PHE A 706 -7.73 -41.35 -6.62
C PHE A 706 -6.33 -41.12 -6.07
N GLU A 707 -5.34 -41.17 -6.95
CA GLU A 707 -3.95 -40.89 -6.58
C GLU A 707 -3.42 -39.78 -7.46
N THR A 708 -2.78 -38.78 -6.87
CA THR A 708 -1.92 -37.86 -7.63
C THR A 708 -0.57 -38.54 -7.89
N PRO A 709 0.17 -38.14 -8.94
CA PRO A 709 1.52 -38.64 -9.13
C PRO A 709 2.36 -38.43 -7.87
N SER A 710 3.20 -39.40 -7.51
CA SER A 710 4.00 -39.35 -6.28
C SER A 710 4.90 -38.11 -6.20
N PHE A 711 5.33 -37.56 -7.34
CA PHE A 711 6.11 -36.32 -7.42
C PHE A 711 5.27 -35.04 -7.21
N VAL A 712 3.94 -35.12 -7.37
CA VAL A 712 3.00 -34.03 -7.05
C VAL A 712 2.69 -34.02 -5.55
N GLY A 713 2.43 -35.20 -4.97
CA GLY A 713 2.10 -35.34 -3.56
C GLY A 713 0.90 -34.49 -3.16
N ASN A 714 1.05 -33.67 -2.10
CA ASN A 714 0.03 -32.75 -1.59
C ASN A 714 0.17 -31.31 -2.13
N ASP A 715 1.17 -31.05 -2.97
CA ASP A 715 1.51 -29.73 -3.50
C ASP A 715 0.67 -29.38 -4.73
N TYR A 716 -0.65 -29.52 -4.59
CA TYR A 716 -1.59 -29.20 -5.64
C TYR A 716 -2.90 -28.57 -5.11
N PHE A 717 -3.57 -27.85 -6.00
CA PHE A 717 -4.97 -27.47 -5.90
C PHE A 717 -5.73 -28.11 -7.06
N CYS A 718 -6.99 -28.42 -6.80
CA CYS A 718 -7.91 -28.91 -7.79
C CYS A 718 -9.27 -28.26 -7.57
N GLU A 719 -9.83 -27.66 -8.62
CA GLU A 719 -11.13 -26.99 -8.62
C GLU A 719 -11.86 -27.09 -9.96
N THR A 720 -13.18 -26.90 -9.96
CA THR A 720 -14.02 -26.79 -11.16
C THR A 720 -14.88 -25.53 -11.07
N GLY A 721 -15.15 -24.88 -12.20
CA GLY A 721 -16.06 -23.74 -12.30
C GLY A 721 -17.51 -24.16 -12.57
N SER A 722 -17.75 -25.46 -12.78
CA SER A 722 -19.05 -26.03 -13.08
C SER A 722 -19.66 -26.72 -11.86
N ARG A 723 -20.69 -26.09 -11.27
CA ARG A 723 -21.33 -26.61 -10.04
C ARG A 723 -22.34 -27.74 -10.25
N ASN A 724 -22.80 -27.94 -11.49
CA ASN A 724 -23.85 -28.89 -11.79
C ASN A 724 -23.50 -29.68 -13.06
N PHE A 725 -23.88 -29.05 -14.17
CA PHE A 725 -23.82 -29.44 -15.57
C PHE A 725 -22.59 -28.88 -16.31
N PHE A 726 -21.50 -29.60 -16.58
CA PHE A 726 -20.56 -29.06 -17.58
C PHE A 726 -21.20 -29.07 -18.98
N GLU A 727 -21.26 -27.93 -19.64
CA GLU A 727 -21.61 -27.75 -21.04
C GLU A 727 -20.36 -27.61 -21.91
N TYR A 728 -20.35 -28.30 -23.05
CA TYR A 728 -19.35 -28.09 -24.10
C TYR A 728 -19.43 -26.65 -24.64
N ASN A 729 -18.28 -26.08 -25.04
CA ASN A 729 -18.17 -24.70 -25.55
C ASN A 729 -18.56 -23.60 -24.54
N THR A 730 -18.50 -23.88 -23.24
CA THR A 730 -18.80 -22.89 -22.20
C THR A 730 -17.54 -22.42 -21.49
N PHE A 731 -17.43 -21.10 -21.31
CA PHE A 731 -16.41 -20.49 -20.47
C PHE A 731 -16.99 -20.11 -19.11
N TYR A 732 -16.53 -20.77 -18.04
CA TYR A 732 -17.05 -20.55 -16.69
C TYR A 732 -16.37 -19.35 -16.05
N THR A 733 -16.75 -18.15 -16.50
CA THR A 733 -16.18 -16.88 -16.01
C THR A 733 -16.74 -16.41 -14.67
N ALA A 734 -17.88 -16.97 -14.25
CA ALA A 734 -18.55 -16.59 -13.01
C ALA A 734 -17.89 -17.17 -11.74
N ASP A 735 -17.09 -18.23 -11.89
CA ASP A 735 -16.39 -18.91 -10.81
C ASP A 735 -14.91 -19.04 -11.19
N PRO A 736 -14.09 -17.99 -10.94
CA PRO A 736 -12.66 -18.05 -11.19
C PRO A 736 -12.05 -19.15 -10.32
N LEU A 737 -11.27 -20.00 -10.95
CA LEU A 737 -10.61 -21.08 -10.25
C LEU A 737 -9.38 -20.56 -9.51
N TRP A 738 -9.17 -21.12 -8.32
CA TRP A 738 -8.10 -20.84 -7.37
C TRP A 738 -8.12 -19.40 -6.84
N ASP A 739 -9.32 -18.86 -6.62
CA ASP A 739 -9.53 -17.58 -5.94
C ASP A 739 -9.84 -17.75 -4.43
N GLY A 740 -9.74 -18.98 -3.91
CA GLY A 740 -10.01 -19.31 -2.51
C GLY A 740 -11.48 -19.16 -2.11
N LYS A 741 -12.38 -19.03 -3.07
CA LYS A 741 -13.83 -18.90 -2.91
C LYS A 741 -14.51 -19.88 -3.85
N GLY A 742 -15.84 -19.89 -3.84
CA GLY A 742 -16.61 -20.66 -4.82
C GLY A 742 -16.54 -22.19 -4.68
N CYS A 743 -15.66 -22.71 -3.83
CA CYS A 743 -15.38 -24.13 -3.67
C CYS A 743 -16.64 -24.95 -3.42
N GLY A 744 -16.96 -25.85 -4.34
CA GLY A 744 -17.98 -26.86 -4.11
C GLY A 744 -17.47 -27.99 -3.23
N GLU A 745 -18.23 -29.08 -3.20
CA GLU A 745 -17.96 -30.24 -2.34
C GLU A 745 -16.72 -31.03 -2.76
N VAL A 746 -16.27 -30.89 -4.02
CA VAL A 746 -15.12 -31.62 -4.54
C VAL A 746 -13.85 -30.79 -4.71
N SER A 747 -13.86 -29.50 -4.36
CA SER A 747 -12.72 -28.58 -4.52
C SER A 747 -11.78 -28.51 -3.30
N THR A 748 -10.46 -28.60 -3.53
CA THR A 748 -9.42 -28.67 -2.45
C THR A 748 -8.91 -27.28 -2.05
N CYS A 749 -9.36 -26.22 -2.72
CA CYS A 749 -8.69 -24.92 -2.66
C CYS A 749 -9.10 -24.06 -1.46
N CYS A 750 -10.35 -24.12 -0.98
CA CYS A 750 -10.83 -23.24 0.10
C CYS A 750 -10.04 -23.39 1.41
N ASP A 751 -9.60 -24.61 1.74
CA ASP A 751 -8.87 -24.86 2.99
C ASP A 751 -7.41 -24.42 2.94
N LYS A 752 -6.79 -24.31 1.74
CA LYS A 752 -5.38 -23.89 1.63
C LYS A 752 -5.19 -22.44 1.13
N GLY A 753 -6.27 -21.79 0.67
CA GLY A 753 -6.32 -20.38 0.28
C GLY A 753 -5.70 -20.06 -1.09
N GLU A 754 -5.64 -18.78 -1.46
CA GLU A 754 -5.15 -18.31 -2.77
C GLU A 754 -3.63 -18.47 -2.99
N TRP A 755 -2.85 -18.77 -1.94
CA TRP A 755 -1.39 -18.78 -1.99
C TRP A 755 -0.83 -20.17 -1.73
N PHE A 756 0.10 -20.61 -2.59
CA PHE A 756 1.00 -21.72 -2.30
C PHE A 756 2.37 -21.19 -1.85
N CYS A 757 3.03 -21.96 -0.99
CA CYS A 757 4.44 -21.78 -0.64
C CYS A 757 5.05 -23.17 -0.46
N LYS A 758 6.18 -23.43 -1.13
CA LYS A 758 6.86 -24.71 -1.09
C LYS A 758 8.37 -24.53 -0.98
N ASP A 759 8.95 -25.29 -0.05
CA ASP A 759 10.39 -25.50 0.02
C ASP A 759 10.83 -26.42 -1.12
N VAL A 760 11.84 -25.99 -1.87
CA VAL A 760 12.40 -26.73 -3.01
C VAL A 760 13.89 -26.97 -2.79
N PRO A 761 14.46 -28.03 -3.39
CA PRO A 761 15.91 -28.19 -3.40
C PRO A 761 16.57 -26.93 -3.97
N LYS A 762 17.65 -26.49 -3.31
CA LYS A 762 18.37 -25.27 -3.67
C LYS A 762 18.79 -25.33 -5.15
N THR A 763 18.37 -24.35 -5.94
CA THR A 763 18.69 -24.26 -7.37
C THR A 763 18.69 -22.80 -7.83
N SER A 764 19.23 -22.53 -9.01
CA SER A 764 19.21 -21.21 -9.68
C SER A 764 18.55 -21.24 -11.06
N SER A 765 17.84 -22.34 -11.37
CA SER A 765 17.11 -22.49 -12.62
C SER A 765 15.92 -21.54 -12.70
N ASP A 766 15.50 -21.21 -13.92
CA ASP A 766 14.23 -20.51 -14.13
C ASP A 766 13.03 -21.36 -13.70
N ILE A 767 11.93 -20.69 -13.38
CA ILE A 767 10.66 -21.37 -13.11
C ILE A 767 9.88 -21.51 -14.42
N GLU A 768 9.53 -22.74 -14.77
CA GLU A 768 8.69 -23.08 -15.92
C GLU A 768 7.24 -23.26 -15.44
N LEU A 769 6.33 -22.47 -16.00
CA LEU A 769 4.89 -22.69 -15.92
C LEU A 769 4.43 -23.43 -17.18
N ARG A 770 3.92 -24.65 -17.01
CA ARG A 770 3.36 -25.48 -18.08
C ARG A 770 1.85 -25.48 -17.96
N LEU A 771 1.15 -24.92 -18.94
CA LEU A 771 -0.29 -25.02 -19.05
C LEU A 771 -0.63 -26.21 -19.95
N CYS A 772 -1.23 -27.25 -19.38
CA CYS A 772 -1.38 -28.56 -19.99
C CYS A 772 -2.86 -28.94 -20.18
N GLY A 773 -3.12 -29.75 -21.22
CA GLY A 773 -4.38 -30.43 -21.44
C GLY A 773 -4.16 -31.67 -22.32
N ASN A 774 -4.88 -32.74 -22.05
CA ASN A 774 -4.80 -34.00 -22.77
C ASN A 774 -5.66 -34.08 -24.05
N GLU A 775 -6.47 -33.05 -24.29
CA GLU A 775 -7.25 -32.81 -25.50
C GLU A 775 -6.94 -31.46 -26.15
N GLU A 776 -7.61 -31.21 -27.28
CA GLU A 776 -7.52 -29.96 -28.03
C GLU A 776 -7.98 -28.77 -27.18
N ARG A 777 -7.32 -27.63 -27.36
CA ARG A 777 -7.58 -26.38 -26.61
C ARG A 777 -9.03 -25.91 -26.69
N PHE A 778 -9.72 -26.22 -27.78
CA PHE A 778 -11.12 -25.84 -27.96
C PHE A 778 -12.08 -26.75 -27.18
N ASN A 779 -11.63 -27.94 -26.77
CA ASN A 779 -12.43 -28.87 -25.98
C ASN A 779 -12.15 -28.77 -24.47
N GLU A 780 -10.91 -28.53 -24.08
CA GLU A 780 -10.55 -28.29 -22.68
C GLU A 780 -9.43 -27.28 -22.59
N ASP A 781 -9.57 -26.30 -21.70
CA ASP A 781 -8.46 -25.41 -21.39
C ASP A 781 -8.61 -24.82 -19.99
N THR A 782 -7.53 -24.21 -19.52
CA THR A 782 -7.50 -23.51 -18.25
C THR A 782 -6.88 -22.12 -18.39
N PRO A 783 -7.55 -21.16 -19.07
CA PRO A 783 -6.99 -19.84 -19.29
C PRO A 783 -6.70 -19.11 -17.96
N LEU A 784 -5.55 -18.46 -17.85
CA LEU A 784 -5.05 -17.81 -16.63
C LEU A 784 -5.12 -16.28 -16.73
N ASP A 785 -5.67 -15.58 -15.74
CA ASP A 785 -5.65 -14.10 -15.71
C ASP A 785 -4.64 -13.51 -14.73
N LEU A 786 -4.16 -14.30 -13.77
CA LEU A 786 -3.21 -13.87 -12.74
C LEU A 786 -2.11 -14.90 -12.60
N ILE A 787 -0.85 -14.49 -12.66
CA ILE A 787 0.35 -15.29 -12.29
C ILE A 787 1.28 -14.38 -11.49
N GLU A 788 1.40 -14.65 -10.19
CA GLU A 788 2.39 -13.99 -9.33
C GLU A 788 3.30 -15.02 -8.70
N LEU A 789 4.61 -14.89 -8.91
CA LEU A 789 5.62 -15.83 -8.42
C LEU A 789 6.75 -15.10 -7.71
N TYR A 790 7.19 -15.71 -6.61
CA TYR A 790 8.20 -15.21 -5.70
C TYR A 790 9.17 -16.34 -5.33
N VAL A 791 10.45 -16.01 -5.22
CA VAL A 791 11.50 -16.93 -4.77
C VAL A 791 12.26 -16.35 -3.58
N LYS A 792 12.75 -17.21 -2.69
CA LYS A 792 13.55 -16.84 -1.53
C LYS A 792 14.78 -17.70 -1.41
#